data_AF-A0A9Q8SVL3-F1
#
_entry.id   AF-A0A9Q8SVL3-F1
#
_cell.length_a   1.000
_cell.length_b   1.000
_cell.length_c   1.000
_cell.angle_alpha   90.00
_cell.angle_beta   90.00
_cell.angle_gamma   90.00
#
_symmetry.space_group_name_H-M   'P 1'
#
loop_
_entity.id
_entity.type
_entity.pdbx_description
1 polymer ?
#
loop_
_entity_poly.entity_id
_entity_poly.type
_entity_poly.pdbx_seq_one_letter_code
_entity_poly.pdbx_strand_id
1 'polypeptide(L)'
;MAEPIKVDYLVVGAGGMGMAFVDTLLSDTKATVALVDRYSRPGGHWTTAYPFVRLHQPSAFYGVNSKKLGSGFIDQVGWNKGLHELASSDEVLAYYDQVLNQRFLPSGRVQYFPNCNYQSGGKFVSMISGKSFHLTSGFTRIVDSTYMRVKVPSMGPPSYQVASDVSFVTPNSLSRISQPFANFTIVGAGKTGIDTCLWLLSRGVDASKLTWIMPRDSWLFDRSESQPGADFATRTLSCFPAQMEAIMMAASVSDLLKRLEEKGHLMRISDDVWPTMFRCASVSVTELEQLKKITNIVRQGRVVSIGLNEVKFDNGVSYQPQPNTLFVDCTADGLEKREAVPVFNGNLITLQSVRKCQQVFSAAFIAHVETAYSDDETKNKLCRPIPHPDQDFDWLLTTYLDFQNSLLWTAQPKTTKWLSQARLDWIGALLAFPRTDDDRDSESSMKQQVSSWDMAPQIHAACEKLKALLAQLPSKDAERVKEQINGVGSETFENKSGNLSPEFLDPEFKITFDAQLTLIIEPGHDSRLKSVKNLAGAVSHRGLVPKSGVGAGVEDEKRLELCGDVLVAGLEVTFYLGNDLGPDLVEEGTPLRIGARAVGGAVGGEAPATAEFAHVASGGPRGARRGAETTFEDCGGVGWDFVGTKMRSTLVSFAIASLATAAAARTSRRHPAHVRRQTGPVAPRTASDCAYYDTAVDRSYNCDFFQIEWGLSAPDFLDYNPSVGADCSGIVVGNSYCVEAVSGDTCQGIVNKYGTFDLNQFYGWNPAVGNTCSGLWLGYYYCIGTLTTTSTTAAPAPPAETCNPSAPTPTQPSAICGCKKWHLIGSGNTCDAITKQYGVTLSDFTSWTPSVGSTCTRLWLGYYASTLMLYFWF
;
A
#
# COMPACT_ATOMS: atom_id res chain seq x y z
N MET A 1 41.44 22.22 0.69
CA MET A 1 40.23 23.10 0.75
C MET A 1 39.01 22.23 0.51
N ALA A 2 37.82 22.63 0.99
CA ALA A 2 36.60 21.86 0.74
C ALA A 2 36.10 22.06 -0.70
N GLU A 3 35.63 21.00 -1.33
CA GLU A 3 35.11 21.00 -2.69
C GLU A 3 33.70 21.62 -2.73
N PRO A 4 33.41 22.56 -3.66
CA PRO A 4 32.13 23.25 -3.73
C PRO A 4 31.05 22.39 -4.40
N ILE A 5 29.83 22.40 -3.84
CA ILE A 5 28.65 21.73 -4.41
C ILE A 5 27.52 22.77 -4.57
N LYS A 6 26.90 22.77 -5.76
CA LYS A 6 25.70 23.55 -6.09
C LYS A 6 24.57 22.60 -6.48
N VAL A 7 23.56 22.51 -5.63
CA VAL A 7 22.34 21.73 -5.80
C VAL A 7 21.16 22.46 -5.16
N ASP A 8 19.93 22.12 -5.54
CA ASP A 8 18.72 22.68 -4.96
C ASP A 8 18.40 22.02 -3.60
N TYR A 9 18.66 20.72 -3.47
CA TYR A 9 18.47 19.95 -2.23
C TYR A 9 19.74 19.18 -1.81
N LEU A 10 20.06 19.22 -0.52
CA LEU A 10 21.03 18.33 0.13
C LEU A 10 20.28 17.33 1.01
N VAL A 11 20.20 16.06 0.60
CA VAL A 11 19.52 15.01 1.36
C VAL A 11 20.54 14.21 2.17
N VAL A 12 20.38 14.22 3.49
CA VAL A 12 21.26 13.54 4.44
C VAL A 12 20.63 12.20 4.84
N GLY A 13 21.23 11.12 4.35
CA GLY A 13 20.79 9.74 4.47
C GLY A 13 20.15 9.21 3.17
N ALA A 14 20.66 8.10 2.66
CA ALA A 14 20.06 7.30 1.58
C ALA A 14 19.35 6.05 2.14
N GLY A 15 18.80 6.17 3.36
CA GLY A 15 17.84 5.22 3.91
C GLY A 15 16.46 5.37 3.28
N GLY A 16 15.51 4.51 3.66
CA GLY A 16 14.21 4.44 2.98
C GLY A 16 13.44 5.75 2.89
N MET A 17 13.50 6.61 3.92
CA MET A 17 12.88 7.94 3.90
C MET A 17 13.58 8.89 2.90
N GLY A 18 14.92 8.99 2.95
CA GLY A 18 15.68 9.83 2.01
C GLY A 18 15.50 9.39 0.56
N MET A 19 15.49 8.06 0.30
CA MET A 19 15.21 7.52 -1.03
C MET A 19 13.79 7.83 -1.49
N ALA A 20 12.76 7.68 -0.65
CA ALA A 20 11.38 7.99 -1.01
C ALA A 20 11.14 9.49 -1.23
N PHE A 21 11.78 10.36 -0.44
CA PHE A 21 11.75 11.82 -0.65
C PHE A 21 12.37 12.21 -2.00
N VAL A 22 13.56 11.69 -2.31
CA VAL A 22 14.25 11.98 -3.59
C VAL A 22 13.44 11.48 -4.78
N ASP A 23 12.80 10.31 -4.70
CA ASP A 23 12.01 9.78 -5.81
C ASP A 23 10.81 10.64 -6.16
N THR A 24 10.02 11.08 -5.16
CA THR A 24 8.92 12.02 -5.40
C THR A 24 9.45 13.35 -5.91
N LEU A 25 10.52 13.91 -5.30
CA LEU A 25 11.11 15.18 -5.75
C LEU A 25 11.58 15.12 -7.22
N LEU A 26 12.16 14.00 -7.66
CA LEU A 26 12.55 13.79 -9.06
C LEU A 26 11.35 13.62 -10.00
N SER A 27 10.20 13.16 -9.49
CA SER A 27 8.98 12.95 -10.26
C SER A 27 8.20 14.26 -10.43
N ASP A 28 8.09 15.03 -9.35
CA ASP A 28 7.25 16.24 -9.27
C ASP A 28 8.02 17.49 -9.74
N THR A 29 9.36 17.46 -9.82
CA THR A 29 10.18 18.64 -10.18
C THR A 29 11.37 18.32 -11.09
N LYS A 30 12.04 19.40 -11.55
CA LYS A 30 13.35 19.36 -12.22
C LYS A 30 14.54 19.63 -11.28
N ALA A 31 14.33 19.63 -9.97
CA ALA A 31 15.36 19.97 -8.98
C ALA A 31 16.57 19.02 -9.01
N THR A 32 17.72 19.55 -8.59
CA THR A 32 19.00 18.85 -8.43
C THR A 32 19.28 18.51 -6.98
N VAL A 33 19.92 17.37 -6.74
CA VAL A 33 20.07 16.75 -5.42
C VAL A 33 21.51 16.30 -5.17
N ALA A 34 22.08 16.64 -4.03
CA ALA A 34 23.21 15.92 -3.44
C ALA A 34 22.66 14.95 -2.38
N LEU A 35 22.84 13.65 -2.60
CA LEU A 35 22.41 12.59 -1.68
C LEU A 35 23.64 12.05 -0.94
N VAL A 36 23.72 12.30 0.36
CA VAL A 36 24.89 11.97 1.19
C VAL A 36 24.53 10.83 2.14
N ASP A 37 25.30 9.75 2.14
CA ASP A 37 25.15 8.67 3.13
C ASP A 37 26.49 8.24 3.72
N ARG A 38 26.50 7.89 5.00
CA ARG A 38 27.64 7.28 5.70
C ARG A 38 27.87 5.83 5.30
N TYR A 39 26.85 5.13 4.80
CA TYR A 39 26.99 3.76 4.32
C TYR A 39 27.53 3.73 2.88
N SER A 40 28.04 2.58 2.47
CA SER A 40 28.70 2.40 1.16
C SER A 40 27.73 2.26 -0.02
N ARG A 41 26.45 2.02 0.25
CA ARG A 41 25.36 1.84 -0.71
C ARG A 41 24.04 2.35 -0.11
N PRO A 42 23.01 2.67 -0.92
CA PRO A 42 21.71 3.08 -0.39
C PRO A 42 21.02 1.95 0.37
N GLY A 43 20.08 2.32 1.23
CA GLY A 43 19.34 1.44 2.14
C GLY A 43 19.48 1.81 3.62
N GLY A 44 20.45 2.64 4.02
CA GLY A 44 20.60 3.04 5.41
C GLY A 44 20.82 1.85 6.34
N HIS A 45 20.00 1.72 7.40
CA HIS A 45 20.17 0.68 8.43
C HIS A 45 20.13 -0.77 7.90
N TRP A 46 19.42 -1.03 6.78
CA TRP A 46 19.38 -2.35 6.13
C TRP A 46 20.79 -2.87 5.79
N THR A 47 21.74 -1.98 5.51
CA THR A 47 23.15 -2.35 5.24
C THR A 47 23.87 -3.02 6.43
N THR A 48 23.29 -2.94 7.63
CA THR A 48 23.85 -3.48 8.89
C THR A 48 22.90 -4.44 9.61
N ALA A 49 21.65 -4.60 9.13
CA ALA A 49 20.64 -5.42 9.77
C ALA A 49 21.00 -6.91 9.77
N TYR A 50 20.35 -7.69 10.64
CA TYR A 50 20.58 -9.13 10.75
C TYR A 50 20.05 -9.87 9.51
N PRO A 51 20.74 -10.90 9.00
CA PRO A 51 20.52 -11.41 7.64
C PRO A 51 19.17 -12.13 7.43
N PHE A 52 18.38 -12.34 8.49
CA PHE A 52 17.05 -12.93 8.43
C PHE A 52 15.93 -11.92 8.67
N VAL A 53 16.22 -10.62 8.80
CA VAL A 53 15.18 -9.59 8.87
C VAL A 53 14.36 -9.57 7.57
N ARG A 54 13.06 -9.34 7.72
CA ARG A 54 12.12 -9.07 6.62
C ARG A 54 11.27 -7.86 6.96
N LEU A 55 10.64 -7.25 5.96
CA LEU A 55 9.64 -6.21 6.19
C LEU A 55 8.51 -6.72 7.10
N HIS A 56 7.97 -5.84 7.95
CA HIS A 56 6.85 -6.19 8.83
C HIS A 56 5.49 -6.09 8.10
N GLN A 57 5.43 -5.20 7.10
CA GLN A 57 4.29 -4.94 6.21
C GLN A 57 4.56 -5.50 4.80
N PRO A 58 3.54 -5.72 3.95
CA PRO A 58 3.74 -6.16 2.57
C PRO A 58 4.71 -5.29 1.79
N SER A 59 5.51 -5.94 0.93
CA SER A 59 6.51 -5.30 0.07
C SER A 59 5.93 -4.18 -0.80
N ALA A 60 4.67 -4.30 -1.21
CA ALA A 60 3.92 -3.33 -1.99
C ALA A 60 3.85 -1.92 -1.38
N PHE A 61 3.95 -1.77 -0.05
CA PHE A 61 3.87 -0.50 0.67
C PHE A 61 5.24 0.04 1.13
N TYR A 62 6.34 -0.60 0.71
CA TYR A 62 7.70 -0.17 1.03
C TYR A 62 8.51 0.21 -0.21
N GLY A 63 9.54 1.04 -0.04
CA GLY A 63 10.37 1.56 -1.14
C GLY A 63 9.99 2.99 -1.55
N VAL A 64 10.00 3.25 -2.86
CA VAL A 64 9.72 4.55 -3.50
C VAL A 64 8.55 4.45 -4.49
N ASN A 65 7.80 5.53 -4.72
CA ASN A 65 6.58 5.47 -5.53
C ASN A 65 6.82 4.93 -6.96
N SER A 66 7.92 5.31 -7.61
CA SER A 66 8.17 5.04 -9.02
C SER A 66 8.47 3.58 -9.39
N LYS A 67 8.78 2.72 -8.43
CA LYS A 67 9.24 1.33 -8.69
C LYS A 67 8.67 0.41 -7.62
N LYS A 68 7.92 -0.61 -8.02
CA LYS A 68 7.38 -1.63 -7.09
C LYS A 68 8.52 -2.42 -6.42
N LEU A 69 8.35 -2.75 -5.14
CA LEU A 69 9.19 -3.69 -4.40
C LEU A 69 8.40 -4.98 -4.18
N GLY A 70 9.03 -6.12 -4.44
CA GLY A 70 8.35 -7.40 -4.57
C GLY A 70 7.73 -7.61 -5.95
N SER A 71 7.18 -8.79 -6.14
CA SER A 71 6.47 -9.25 -7.34
C SER A 71 4.94 -9.19 -7.22
N GLY A 72 4.42 -8.96 -6.01
CA GLY A 72 3.00 -9.13 -5.68
C GLY A 72 2.65 -10.57 -5.28
N PHE A 73 3.63 -11.44 -5.06
CA PHE A 73 3.40 -12.84 -4.72
C PHE A 73 2.72 -12.99 -3.34
N ILE A 74 1.87 -14.01 -3.22
CA ILE A 74 1.26 -14.45 -1.96
C ILE A 74 2.02 -15.68 -1.48
N ASP A 75 2.59 -15.63 -0.28
CA ASP A 75 3.38 -16.71 0.28
C ASP A 75 2.56 -18.00 0.35
N GLN A 76 3.10 -19.09 -0.20
CA GLN A 76 2.42 -20.40 -0.22
C GLN A 76 2.85 -21.32 0.94
N VAL A 77 3.90 -20.93 1.68
CA VAL A 77 4.57 -21.72 2.73
C VAL A 77 5.03 -20.84 3.90
N GLY A 78 5.45 -21.46 5.01
CA GLY A 78 5.89 -20.74 6.21
C GLY A 78 4.74 -20.07 6.97
N TRP A 79 5.07 -19.25 7.96
CA TRP A 79 4.09 -18.58 8.83
C TRP A 79 3.57 -17.25 8.28
N ASN A 80 3.95 -16.85 7.06
CA ASN A 80 3.27 -15.77 6.33
C ASN A 80 2.32 -16.31 5.24
N LYS A 81 2.11 -17.63 5.20
CA LYS A 81 1.29 -18.31 4.17
C LYS A 81 -0.11 -17.68 4.04
N GLY A 82 -0.49 -17.36 2.82
CA GLY A 82 -1.77 -16.73 2.49
C GLY A 82 -1.75 -15.20 2.53
N LEU A 83 -0.61 -14.58 2.83
CA LEU A 83 -0.40 -13.13 2.79
C LEU A 83 0.66 -12.76 1.76
N HIS A 84 0.70 -11.49 1.35
CA HIS A 84 1.72 -10.98 0.43
C HIS A 84 3.13 -11.05 1.01
N GLU A 85 4.09 -11.24 0.10
CA GLU A 85 5.51 -11.44 0.39
C GLU A 85 6.13 -10.28 1.20
N LEU A 86 7.04 -10.66 2.10
CA LEU A 86 7.81 -9.75 2.95
C LEU A 86 9.28 -9.76 2.53
N ALA A 87 9.70 -8.71 1.82
CA ALA A 87 11.06 -8.57 1.31
C ALA A 87 12.08 -8.68 2.44
N SER A 88 13.13 -9.45 2.19
CA SER A 88 14.32 -9.59 3.01
C SER A 88 15.23 -8.36 2.94
N SER A 89 16.19 -8.27 3.87
CA SER A 89 17.24 -7.23 3.84
C SER A 89 17.95 -7.15 2.47
N ASP A 90 18.27 -8.30 1.87
CA ASP A 90 19.00 -8.36 0.61
C ASP A 90 18.15 -7.87 -0.57
N GLU A 91 16.85 -8.19 -0.60
CA GLU A 91 15.91 -7.68 -1.61
C GLU A 91 15.71 -6.17 -1.48
N VAL A 92 15.60 -5.64 -0.26
CA VAL A 92 15.50 -4.19 -0.01
C VAL A 92 16.77 -3.46 -0.45
N LEU A 93 17.94 -4.03 -0.21
CA LEU A 93 19.23 -3.44 -0.59
C LEU A 93 19.46 -3.50 -2.10
N ALA A 94 19.14 -4.61 -2.76
CA ALA A 94 19.17 -4.73 -4.21
C ALA A 94 18.16 -3.78 -4.88
N TYR A 95 16.97 -3.61 -4.29
CA TYR A 95 15.96 -2.68 -4.76
C TYR A 95 16.43 -1.22 -4.72
N TYR A 96 16.98 -0.75 -3.58
CA TYR A 96 17.44 0.64 -3.49
C TYR A 96 18.67 0.92 -4.35
N ASP A 97 19.55 -0.07 -4.54
CA ASP A 97 20.64 0.01 -5.52
C ASP A 97 20.09 0.18 -6.95
N GLN A 98 19.08 -0.61 -7.34
CA GLN A 98 18.40 -0.44 -8.63
C GLN A 98 17.72 0.93 -8.76
N VAL A 99 17.03 1.44 -7.73
CA VAL A 99 16.42 2.78 -7.75
C VAL A 99 17.50 3.86 -8.01
N LEU A 100 18.62 3.77 -7.30
CA LEU A 100 19.74 4.70 -7.45
C LEU A 100 20.33 4.63 -8.88
N ASN A 101 20.72 3.43 -9.31
CA ASN A 101 21.48 3.22 -10.54
C ASN A 101 20.62 3.27 -11.83
N GLN A 102 19.32 3.00 -11.76
CA GLN A 102 18.42 2.95 -12.93
C GLN A 102 17.54 4.21 -13.07
N ARG A 103 17.35 5.00 -12.00
CA ARG A 103 16.49 6.19 -12.03
C ARG A 103 17.20 7.45 -11.55
N PHE A 104 17.82 7.43 -10.37
CA PHE A 104 18.35 8.65 -9.76
C PHE A 104 19.59 9.17 -10.49
N LEU A 105 20.62 8.34 -10.67
CA LEU A 105 21.85 8.74 -11.37
C LEU A 105 21.58 8.98 -12.88
N PRO A 106 20.84 8.12 -13.61
CA PRO A 106 20.52 8.37 -15.02
C PRO A 106 19.68 9.62 -15.29
N SER A 107 18.99 10.17 -14.28
CA SER A 107 18.28 11.45 -14.42
C SER A 107 19.20 12.66 -14.67
N GLY A 108 20.51 12.52 -14.43
CA GLY A 108 21.49 13.60 -14.49
C GLY A 108 21.36 14.64 -13.35
N ARG A 109 20.39 14.47 -12.43
CA ARG A 109 20.06 15.45 -11.39
C ARG A 109 20.51 15.05 -9.99
N VAL A 110 20.92 13.80 -9.76
CA VAL A 110 21.37 13.32 -8.45
C VAL A 110 22.88 13.08 -8.45
N GLN A 111 23.58 13.67 -7.50
CA GLN A 111 24.96 13.37 -7.14
C GLN A 111 24.96 12.53 -5.86
N TYR A 112 25.49 11.31 -5.90
CA TYR A 112 25.52 10.42 -4.73
C TYR A 112 26.90 10.39 -4.07
N PHE A 113 26.92 10.58 -2.75
CA PHE A 113 28.12 10.63 -1.92
C PHE A 113 28.05 9.54 -0.83
N PRO A 114 28.40 8.28 -1.17
CA PRO A 114 28.51 7.20 -0.19
C PRO A 114 29.73 7.36 0.72
N ASN A 115 29.72 6.65 1.85
CA ASN A 115 30.77 6.70 2.87
C ASN A 115 31.14 8.14 3.32
N CYS A 116 30.16 9.04 3.36
CA CYS A 116 30.33 10.45 3.72
C CYS A 116 29.57 10.78 5.01
N ASN A 117 30.28 11.29 6.01
CA ASN A 117 29.65 11.81 7.22
C ASN A 117 29.25 13.27 7.00
N TYR A 118 27.94 13.55 7.07
CA TYR A 118 27.42 14.89 7.21
C TYR A 118 27.83 15.49 8.57
N GLN A 119 28.17 16.78 8.57
CA GLN A 119 28.55 17.55 9.74
C GLN A 119 27.42 18.53 10.08
N SER A 120 27.55 19.80 9.68
CA SER A 120 26.55 20.85 9.88
C SER A 120 26.68 21.92 8.78
N GLY A 121 25.63 22.73 8.60
CA GLY A 121 25.65 23.87 7.68
C GLY A 121 26.00 23.50 6.23
N GLY A 122 25.54 22.35 5.74
CA GLY A 122 25.83 21.91 4.36
C GLY A 122 27.22 21.32 4.14
N LYS A 123 27.98 21.01 5.19
CA LYS A 123 29.32 20.41 5.09
C LYS A 123 29.29 18.91 5.35
N PHE A 124 30.09 18.16 4.60
CA PHE A 124 30.27 16.71 4.81
C PHE A 124 31.66 16.24 4.37
N VAL A 125 32.10 15.08 4.89
CA VAL A 125 33.45 14.56 4.65
C VAL A 125 33.41 13.08 4.29
N SER A 126 34.10 12.71 3.22
CA SER A 126 34.33 11.32 2.84
C SER A 126 35.23 10.61 3.86
N MET A 127 34.70 9.58 4.51
CA MET A 127 35.43 8.75 5.48
C MET A 127 36.54 7.91 4.84
N ILE A 128 36.47 7.69 3.51
CA ILE A 128 37.46 6.91 2.76
C ILE A 128 38.62 7.78 2.27
N SER A 129 38.32 8.96 1.74
CA SER A 129 39.32 9.81 1.05
C SER A 129 39.76 11.05 1.84
N GLY A 130 39.09 11.36 2.96
CA GLY A 130 39.28 12.62 3.70
C GLY A 130 38.79 13.87 2.95
N LYS A 131 38.31 13.75 1.70
CA LYS A 131 37.77 14.89 0.94
C LYS A 131 36.59 15.49 1.67
N SER A 132 36.66 16.80 1.88
CA SER A 132 35.57 17.61 2.46
C SER A 132 34.80 18.31 1.35
N PHE A 133 33.48 18.41 1.51
CA PHE A 133 32.56 19.06 0.59
C PHE A 133 31.73 20.12 1.33
N HIS A 134 31.25 21.13 0.60
CA HIS A 134 30.38 22.18 1.16
C HIS A 134 29.41 22.72 0.11
N LEU A 135 28.22 23.12 0.56
CA LEU A 135 27.27 23.87 -0.26
C LEU A 135 27.79 25.29 -0.55
N THR A 136 27.61 25.76 -1.79
CA THR A 136 27.91 27.14 -2.21
C THR A 136 26.67 28.03 -2.37
N SER A 137 25.47 27.48 -2.23
CA SER A 137 24.21 28.23 -2.32
C SER A 137 23.57 28.35 -0.94
N GLY A 138 23.22 29.58 -0.54
CA GLY A 138 22.43 29.82 0.68
C GLY A 138 20.96 29.38 0.56
N PHE A 139 20.49 29.11 -0.66
CA PHE A 139 19.10 28.74 -0.95
C PHE A 139 18.85 27.23 -1.00
N THR A 140 19.89 26.40 -0.89
CA THR A 140 19.74 24.93 -0.88
C THR A 140 18.93 24.48 0.33
N ARG A 141 17.85 23.73 0.12
CA ARG A 141 17.10 23.06 1.21
C ARG A 141 17.92 21.85 1.70
N ILE A 142 18.12 21.73 3.00
CA ILE A 142 18.78 20.59 3.64
C ILE A 142 17.68 19.67 4.18
N VAL A 143 17.71 18.40 3.80
CA VAL A 143 16.71 17.40 4.18
C VAL A 143 17.36 16.40 5.13
N ASP A 144 16.98 16.43 6.41
CA ASP A 144 17.42 15.45 7.39
C ASP A 144 16.54 14.20 7.34
N SER A 145 17.04 13.12 6.74
CA SER A 145 16.41 11.79 6.78
C SER A 145 16.93 10.92 7.93
N THR A 146 17.73 11.47 8.85
CA THR A 146 18.36 10.77 9.97
C THR A 146 17.69 11.01 11.32
N TYR A 147 16.75 11.97 11.38
CA TYR A 147 16.10 12.43 12.61
C TYR A 147 15.53 11.31 13.51
N MET A 148 14.94 10.26 12.92
CA MET A 148 14.36 9.11 13.63
C MET A 148 15.42 8.14 14.22
N ARG A 149 16.71 8.36 13.94
CA ARG A 149 17.87 7.67 14.55
C ARG A 149 17.76 6.14 14.65
N VAL A 150 17.28 5.50 13.59
CA VAL A 150 17.13 4.04 13.48
C VAL A 150 18.44 3.33 13.86
N LYS A 151 18.38 2.46 14.88
CA LYS A 151 19.47 1.57 15.28
C LYS A 151 19.05 0.11 15.18
N VAL A 152 19.99 -0.74 14.77
CA VAL A 152 19.89 -2.21 14.89
C VAL A 152 20.99 -2.70 15.85
N PRO A 153 20.87 -3.89 16.48
CA PRO A 153 21.81 -4.30 17.53
C PRO A 153 23.28 -4.34 17.14
N SER A 154 23.60 -4.57 15.86
CA SER A 154 24.99 -4.53 15.35
C SER A 154 25.63 -3.14 15.32
N MET A 155 24.88 -2.06 15.52
CA MET A 155 25.39 -0.68 15.43
C MET A 155 26.10 -0.17 16.69
N GLY A 156 26.11 -0.92 17.78
CA GLY A 156 26.77 -0.50 19.03
C GLY A 156 26.71 -1.57 20.12
N PRO A 157 27.35 -1.32 21.28
CA PRO A 157 27.21 -2.19 22.44
C PRO A 157 25.79 -2.09 23.05
N PRO A 158 25.36 -3.08 23.84
CA PRO A 158 24.15 -2.99 24.65
C PRO A 158 24.21 -1.80 25.63
N SER A 159 23.05 -1.33 26.08
CA SER A 159 22.93 -0.29 27.11
C SER A 159 23.16 -0.78 28.55
N TYR A 160 23.50 -2.06 28.71
CA TYR A 160 23.68 -2.77 29.97
C TYR A 160 25.04 -3.49 29.99
N GLN A 161 25.52 -3.82 31.18
CA GLN A 161 26.82 -4.47 31.34
C GLN A 161 26.75 -5.96 30.97
N VAL A 162 27.81 -6.50 30.36
CA VAL A 162 27.93 -7.93 30.06
C VAL A 162 29.31 -8.40 30.52
N ALA A 163 29.35 -9.45 31.34
CA ALA A 163 30.61 -10.03 31.79
C ALA A 163 31.33 -10.77 30.65
N SER A 164 32.66 -10.72 30.65
CA SER A 164 33.51 -11.20 29.53
C SER A 164 33.49 -12.71 29.31
N ASP A 165 32.97 -13.47 30.27
CA ASP A 165 32.82 -14.93 30.24
C ASP A 165 31.43 -15.40 29.75
N VAL A 166 30.51 -14.47 29.49
CA VAL A 166 29.17 -14.77 28.99
C VAL A 166 29.17 -14.99 27.48
N SER A 167 28.54 -16.08 27.03
CA SER A 167 28.22 -16.28 25.62
C SER A 167 27.14 -15.27 25.20
N PHE A 168 27.54 -14.21 24.51
CA PHE A 168 26.70 -13.06 24.16
C PHE A 168 26.90 -12.65 22.71
N VAL A 169 25.82 -12.46 21.97
CA VAL A 169 25.83 -12.06 20.55
C VAL A 169 24.67 -11.12 20.20
N THR A 170 24.77 -10.46 19.05
CA THR A 170 23.63 -9.83 18.37
C THR A 170 22.99 -10.80 17.36
N PRO A 171 21.72 -10.58 16.96
CA PRO A 171 21.02 -11.37 15.92
C PRO A 171 21.83 -11.58 14.64
N ASN A 172 22.65 -10.62 14.24
CA ASN A 172 23.56 -10.71 13.09
C ASN A 172 24.50 -11.93 13.14
N SER A 173 24.94 -12.33 14.33
CA SER A 173 25.91 -13.42 14.50
C SER A 173 25.26 -14.80 14.60
N LEU A 174 23.93 -14.89 14.78
CA LEU A 174 23.22 -16.17 14.87
C LEU A 174 23.40 -17.04 13.62
N SER A 175 23.47 -16.40 12.44
CA SER A 175 23.73 -17.06 11.16
C SER A 175 25.14 -17.65 11.01
N ARG A 176 26.05 -17.35 11.96
CA ARG A 176 27.46 -17.76 11.96
C ARG A 176 27.83 -18.71 13.10
N ILE A 177 26.85 -19.14 13.89
CA ILE A 177 27.07 -20.09 15.00
C ILE A 177 27.52 -21.44 14.42
N SER A 178 28.68 -21.92 14.87
CA SER A 178 29.30 -23.17 14.43
C SER A 178 29.10 -24.35 15.40
N GLN A 179 28.49 -24.12 16.58
CA GLN A 179 28.29 -25.13 17.62
C GLN A 179 26.94 -24.96 18.32
N PRO A 180 26.27 -26.04 18.74
CA PRO A 180 24.96 -25.96 19.39
C PRO A 180 25.08 -25.40 20.82
N PHE A 181 24.10 -24.57 21.21
CA PHE A 181 23.89 -24.15 22.60
C PHE A 181 22.75 -24.96 23.23
N ALA A 182 22.80 -25.17 24.55
CA ALA A 182 21.75 -25.91 25.25
C ALA A 182 20.47 -25.08 25.37
N ASN A 183 20.62 -23.77 25.60
CA ASN A 183 19.56 -22.81 25.81
C ASN A 183 19.85 -21.51 25.04
N PHE A 184 18.84 -20.66 24.86
CA PHE A 184 19.00 -19.31 24.31
C PHE A 184 18.22 -18.32 25.19
N THR A 185 18.79 -17.14 25.41
CA THR A 185 18.14 -16.05 26.17
C THR A 185 18.06 -14.81 25.31
N ILE A 186 16.86 -14.51 24.80
CA ILE A 186 16.60 -13.36 23.92
C ILE A 186 16.32 -12.15 24.82
N VAL A 187 17.07 -11.06 24.63
CA VAL A 187 16.96 -9.84 25.45
C VAL A 187 16.29 -8.73 24.65
N GLY A 188 15.04 -8.42 24.97
CA GLY A 188 14.28 -7.33 24.34
C GLY A 188 12.98 -7.77 23.67
N ALA A 189 11.94 -6.95 23.83
CA ALA A 189 10.56 -7.24 23.42
C ALA A 189 10.12 -6.56 22.10
N GLY A 190 11.02 -5.85 21.42
CA GLY A 190 10.73 -5.24 20.11
C GLY A 190 10.67 -6.26 18.99
N LYS A 191 10.38 -5.83 17.74
CA LYS A 191 10.30 -6.78 16.61
C LYS A 191 11.61 -7.55 16.37
N THR A 192 12.78 -6.97 16.62
CA THR A 192 14.05 -7.71 16.58
C THR A 192 14.09 -8.91 17.54
N GLY A 193 13.42 -8.82 18.69
CA GLY A 193 13.21 -9.95 19.61
C GLY A 193 12.26 -10.98 19.03
N ILE A 194 11.10 -10.54 18.52
CA ILE A 194 10.11 -11.38 17.83
C ILE A 194 10.76 -12.17 16.68
N ASP A 195 11.48 -11.50 15.78
CA ASP A 195 12.14 -12.10 14.62
C ASP A 195 13.21 -13.11 15.04
N THR A 196 13.95 -12.82 16.11
CA THR A 196 14.95 -13.72 16.68
C THR A 196 14.30 -14.98 17.25
N CYS A 197 13.21 -14.84 18.02
CA CYS A 197 12.43 -15.97 18.54
C CYS A 197 11.87 -16.82 17.40
N LEU A 198 11.20 -16.22 16.43
CA LEU A 198 10.65 -16.90 15.25
C LEU A 198 11.76 -17.61 14.44
N TRP A 199 12.90 -16.96 14.23
CA TRP A 199 14.01 -17.55 13.51
C TRP A 199 14.57 -18.78 14.24
N LEU A 200 14.81 -18.72 15.56
CA LEU A 200 15.28 -19.86 16.35
C LEU A 200 14.30 -21.04 16.30
N LEU A 201 13.00 -20.77 16.48
CA LEU A 201 11.94 -21.79 16.35
C LEU A 201 11.93 -22.41 14.93
N SER A 202 12.12 -21.60 13.88
CA SER A 202 12.17 -22.08 12.48
C SER A 202 13.40 -22.95 12.17
N ARG A 203 14.44 -22.89 13.02
CA ARG A 203 15.64 -23.73 12.96
C ARG A 203 15.55 -24.97 13.87
N GLY A 204 14.39 -25.26 14.44
CA GLY A 204 14.17 -26.44 15.28
C GLY A 204 14.69 -26.30 16.70
N VAL A 205 14.96 -25.08 17.18
CA VAL A 205 15.17 -24.86 18.62
C VAL A 205 13.82 -25.04 19.31
N ASP A 206 13.75 -25.98 20.24
CA ASP A 206 12.54 -26.23 21.03
C ASP A 206 12.16 -25.00 21.88
N ALA A 207 10.88 -24.64 21.93
CA ALA A 207 10.42 -23.46 22.64
C ALA A 207 10.73 -23.49 24.15
N SER A 208 10.84 -24.69 24.76
CA SER A 208 11.25 -24.86 26.15
C SER A 208 12.71 -24.43 26.42
N LYS A 209 13.57 -24.38 25.40
CA LYS A 209 14.97 -23.94 25.47
C LYS A 209 15.14 -22.43 25.26
N LEU A 210 14.06 -21.73 24.88
CA LEU A 210 14.06 -20.28 24.70
C LEU A 210 13.60 -19.60 25.99
N THR A 211 14.43 -18.74 26.54
CA THR A 211 14.04 -17.76 27.56
C THR A 211 13.91 -16.40 26.89
N TRP A 212 12.82 -15.67 27.11
CA TRP A 212 12.62 -14.34 26.54
C TRP A 212 12.50 -13.29 27.63
N ILE A 213 13.48 -12.38 27.71
CA ILE A 213 13.43 -11.23 28.62
C ILE A 213 12.60 -10.13 27.97
N MET A 214 11.37 -9.98 28.45
CA MET A 214 10.35 -9.07 27.95
C MET A 214 9.92 -8.10 29.08
N PRO A 215 10.55 -6.92 29.20
CA PRO A 215 10.19 -5.96 30.25
C PRO A 215 8.79 -5.35 30.09
N ARG A 216 8.27 -5.31 28.87
CA ARG A 216 6.91 -4.90 28.52
C ARG A 216 6.42 -5.70 27.33
N ASP A 217 5.25 -6.32 27.45
CA ASP A 217 4.55 -6.93 26.33
C ASP A 217 4.03 -5.84 25.37
N SER A 218 4.07 -6.11 24.06
CA SER A 218 3.55 -5.22 23.02
C SER A 218 2.14 -5.64 22.60
N TRP A 219 1.27 -4.66 22.38
CA TRP A 219 0.18 -4.81 21.42
C TRP A 219 0.77 -4.97 20.02
N LEU A 220 0.23 -5.92 19.26
CA LEU A 220 0.67 -6.26 17.90
C LEU A 220 -0.51 -6.08 16.92
N PHE A 221 -0.24 -5.70 15.69
CA PHE A 221 -1.22 -5.74 14.60
C PHE A 221 -1.29 -7.12 13.96
N ASP A 222 -2.48 -7.57 13.53
CA ASP A 222 -2.61 -8.65 12.56
C ASP A 222 -2.22 -8.12 11.18
N ARG A 223 -1.12 -8.64 10.62
CA ARG A 223 -0.63 -8.30 9.28
C ARG A 223 -1.67 -8.56 8.19
N SER A 224 -2.65 -9.42 8.41
CA SER A 224 -3.66 -9.79 7.41
C SER A 224 -4.84 -8.81 7.29
N GLU A 225 -4.99 -7.86 8.22
CA GLU A 225 -5.74 -6.61 7.99
C GLU A 225 -4.96 -5.62 7.11
N SER A 226 -3.67 -5.92 6.91
CA SER A 226 -2.69 -5.06 6.30
C SER A 226 -2.21 -5.71 4.98
N GLN A 227 -3.12 -5.90 4.01
CA GLN A 227 -2.81 -6.47 2.67
C GLN A 227 -3.30 -5.59 1.49
N PRO A 228 -2.55 -5.51 0.37
CA PRO A 228 -3.01 -4.86 -0.86
C PRO A 228 -3.91 -5.78 -1.72
N GLY A 229 -4.66 -5.20 -2.65
CA GLY A 229 -5.28 -5.93 -3.77
C GLY A 229 -6.66 -6.52 -3.50
N ALA A 230 -7.36 -6.88 -4.58
CA ALA A 230 -8.76 -7.29 -4.55
C ALA A 230 -9.02 -8.57 -3.72
N ASP A 231 -8.08 -9.52 -3.74
CA ASP A 231 -8.16 -10.79 -2.97
C ASP A 231 -8.29 -10.56 -1.45
N PHE A 232 -7.90 -9.39 -0.95
CA PHE A 232 -8.01 -8.99 0.46
C PHE A 232 -9.05 -7.88 0.70
N ALA A 233 -9.79 -7.47 -0.32
CA ALA A 233 -10.72 -6.33 -0.27
C ALA A 233 -11.78 -6.49 0.81
N THR A 234 -12.52 -7.61 0.81
CA THR A 234 -13.60 -7.88 1.78
C THR A 234 -13.11 -7.80 3.22
N ARG A 235 -11.91 -8.36 3.49
CA ARG A 235 -11.32 -8.30 4.83
C ARG A 235 -10.94 -6.87 5.20
N THR A 236 -10.16 -6.20 4.37
CA THR A 236 -9.63 -4.87 4.65
C THR A 236 -10.75 -3.82 4.75
N LEU A 237 -11.80 -3.92 3.95
CA LEU A 237 -13.01 -3.08 4.03
C LEU A 237 -13.81 -3.34 5.30
N SER A 238 -13.88 -4.59 5.78
CA SER A 238 -14.58 -4.89 7.04
C SER A 238 -13.84 -4.36 8.28
N CYS A 239 -12.52 -4.17 8.20
CA CYS A 239 -11.71 -3.68 9.31
C CYS A 239 -12.04 -2.22 9.69
N PHE A 240 -12.37 -1.33 8.74
CA PHE A 240 -12.62 0.07 9.07
C PHE A 240 -13.92 0.28 9.90
N PRO A 241 -15.10 -0.26 9.50
CA PRO A 241 -16.31 -0.18 10.33
C PRO A 241 -16.12 -0.85 11.70
N ALA A 242 -15.43 -1.98 11.77
CA ALA A 242 -15.11 -2.68 13.01
C ALA A 242 -14.29 -1.81 13.97
N GLN A 243 -13.28 -1.09 13.46
CA GLN A 243 -12.49 -0.13 14.21
C GLN A 243 -13.33 1.08 14.67
N MET A 244 -14.18 1.63 13.80
CA MET A 244 -15.05 2.76 14.14
C MET A 244 -16.04 2.39 15.26
N GLU A 245 -16.67 1.23 15.16
CA GLU A 245 -17.56 0.70 16.18
C GLU A 245 -16.84 0.52 17.52
N ALA A 246 -15.62 -0.05 17.53
CA ALA A 246 -14.81 -0.18 18.73
C ALA A 246 -14.51 1.17 19.38
N ILE A 247 -14.09 2.18 18.59
CA ILE A 247 -13.84 3.55 19.07
C ILE A 247 -15.10 4.14 19.68
N MET A 248 -16.21 4.17 18.95
CA MET A 248 -17.44 4.84 19.39
C MET A 248 -18.05 4.19 20.64
N MET A 249 -18.02 2.85 20.72
CA MET A 249 -18.56 2.09 21.85
C MET A 249 -17.66 2.07 23.10
N ALA A 250 -16.38 2.46 23.00
CA ALA A 250 -15.46 2.36 24.13
C ALA A 250 -15.83 3.29 25.29
N ALA A 251 -15.87 2.76 26.51
CA ALA A 251 -16.08 3.56 27.73
C ALA A 251 -14.77 4.18 28.28
N SER A 252 -13.64 3.52 28.03
CA SER A 252 -12.30 3.89 28.51
C SER A 252 -11.20 3.43 27.55
N VAL A 253 -9.96 3.85 27.79
CA VAL A 253 -8.79 3.43 27.00
C VAL A 253 -8.62 1.90 27.03
N SER A 254 -8.73 1.26 28.19
CA SER A 254 -8.61 -0.20 28.31
C SER A 254 -9.78 -0.93 27.64
N ASP A 255 -11.00 -0.38 27.70
CA ASP A 255 -12.16 -0.94 26.99
C ASP A 255 -11.98 -0.85 25.46
N LEU A 256 -11.41 0.25 24.95
CA LEU A 256 -11.07 0.37 23.53
C LEU A 256 -10.04 -0.68 23.10
N LEU A 257 -8.93 -0.80 23.82
CA LEU A 257 -7.89 -1.79 23.51
C LEU A 257 -8.44 -3.22 23.53
N LYS A 258 -9.32 -3.54 24.49
CA LYS A 258 -10.02 -4.84 24.55
C LYS A 258 -10.97 -5.06 23.37
N ARG A 259 -11.76 -4.06 22.96
CA ARG A 259 -12.64 -4.15 21.78
C ARG A 259 -11.86 -4.33 20.48
N LEU A 260 -10.71 -3.69 20.37
CA LEU A 260 -9.80 -3.87 19.24
C LEU A 260 -9.18 -5.28 19.23
N GLU A 261 -8.89 -5.87 20.40
CA GLU A 261 -8.49 -7.27 20.52
C GLU A 261 -9.62 -8.23 20.13
N GLU A 262 -10.83 -8.04 20.66
CA GLU A 262 -12.02 -8.85 20.36
C GLU A 262 -12.41 -8.83 18.87
N LYS A 263 -12.11 -7.74 18.16
CA LYS A 263 -12.31 -7.61 16.71
C LYS A 263 -11.11 -8.02 15.85
N GLY A 264 -9.98 -8.41 16.45
CA GLY A 264 -8.78 -8.87 15.75
C GLY A 264 -7.81 -7.79 15.26
N HIS A 265 -8.09 -6.51 15.51
CA HIS A 265 -7.21 -5.39 15.16
C HIS A 265 -5.91 -5.37 15.96
N LEU A 266 -6.01 -5.73 17.23
CA LEU A 266 -4.87 -5.86 18.13
C LEU A 266 -4.74 -7.30 18.61
N MET A 267 -3.51 -7.74 18.83
CA MET A 267 -3.19 -9.06 19.36
C MET A 267 -2.13 -8.94 20.45
N ARG A 268 -2.08 -9.93 21.33
CA ARG A 268 -1.06 -10.05 22.39
C ARG A 268 -0.51 -11.46 22.48
N ILE A 269 0.73 -11.55 22.97
CA ILE A 269 1.50 -12.80 23.07
C ILE A 269 0.97 -13.68 24.22
N SER A 270 0.44 -13.08 25.29
CA SER A 270 0.04 -13.80 26.50
C SER A 270 -1.37 -13.38 26.91
N ASP A 271 -2.28 -14.35 27.00
CA ASP A 271 -3.70 -14.08 27.31
C ASP A 271 -3.91 -13.68 28.78
N ASP A 272 -2.95 -14.02 29.65
CA ASP A 272 -2.90 -13.64 31.08
C ASP A 272 -2.21 -12.29 31.36
N VAL A 273 -1.61 -11.63 30.36
CA VAL A 273 -0.84 -10.39 30.56
C VAL A 273 -1.42 -9.25 29.74
N TRP A 274 -1.56 -8.08 30.35
CA TRP A 274 -1.96 -6.86 29.67
C TRP A 274 -0.73 -6.17 29.05
N PRO A 275 -0.68 -5.95 27.72
CA PRO A 275 0.43 -5.23 27.09
C PRO A 275 0.47 -3.75 27.49
N THR A 276 1.69 -3.23 27.69
CA THR A 276 1.97 -1.85 28.17
C THR A 276 2.82 -1.05 27.18
N MET A 277 2.87 -1.51 25.93
CA MET A 277 3.66 -0.94 24.85
C MET A 277 2.91 -1.12 23.53
N PHE A 278 3.00 -0.14 22.65
CA PHE A 278 2.60 -0.27 21.25
C PHE A 278 3.68 0.38 20.37
N ARG A 279 4.26 -0.38 19.44
CA ARG A 279 5.45 0.02 18.65
C ARG A 279 5.29 -0.26 17.14
N CYS A 280 4.06 -0.19 16.61
CA CYS A 280 3.75 -0.50 15.20
C CYS A 280 4.19 -1.91 14.74
N ALA A 281 4.34 -2.89 15.65
CA ALA A 281 4.79 -4.23 15.29
C ALA A 281 3.62 -5.08 14.78
N SER A 282 3.77 -5.69 13.60
CA SER A 282 2.80 -6.60 13.01
C SER A 282 3.33 -8.04 12.92
N VAL A 283 2.45 -9.00 13.19
CA VAL A 283 2.69 -10.44 13.01
C VAL A 283 1.50 -11.06 12.28
N SER A 284 1.67 -12.21 11.63
CA SER A 284 0.53 -13.03 11.26
C SER A 284 0.01 -13.80 12.48
N VAL A 285 -1.23 -14.27 12.41
CA VAL A 285 -1.80 -15.18 13.44
C VAL A 285 -0.92 -16.44 13.63
N THR A 286 -0.40 -17.01 12.54
CA THR A 286 0.43 -18.24 12.62
C THR A 286 1.85 -17.99 13.14
N GLU A 287 2.40 -16.77 13.01
CA GLU A 287 3.61 -16.34 13.74
C GLU A 287 3.32 -16.19 15.25
N LEU A 288 2.18 -15.56 15.60
CA LEU A 288 1.76 -15.40 16.99
C LEU A 288 1.57 -16.75 17.70
N GLU A 289 0.99 -17.74 17.02
CA GLU A 289 0.90 -19.13 17.49
C GLU A 289 2.26 -19.76 17.82
N GLN A 290 3.35 -19.36 17.14
CA GLN A 290 4.68 -19.85 17.47
C GLN A 290 5.26 -19.12 18.69
N LEU A 291 5.07 -17.80 18.76
CA LEU A 291 5.50 -17.00 19.91
C LEU A 291 4.82 -17.47 21.20
N LYS A 292 3.52 -17.82 21.13
CA LYS A 292 2.74 -18.40 22.24
C LYS A 292 3.29 -19.71 22.79
N LYS A 293 4.18 -20.42 22.07
CA LYS A 293 4.85 -21.63 22.58
C LYS A 293 5.99 -21.33 23.54
N ILE A 294 6.52 -20.11 23.56
CA ILE A 294 7.61 -19.69 24.45
C ILE A 294 7.00 -19.30 25.80
N THR A 295 6.99 -20.24 26.75
CA THR A 295 6.42 -20.03 28.08
C THR A 295 7.41 -19.41 29.08
N ASN A 296 8.72 -19.59 28.87
CA ASN A 296 9.78 -19.07 29.73
C ASN A 296 10.04 -17.57 29.49
N ILE A 297 9.08 -16.72 29.88
CA ILE A 297 9.15 -15.26 29.70
C ILE A 297 9.51 -14.57 31.02
N VAL A 298 10.59 -13.80 31.03
CA VAL A 298 11.08 -13.05 32.20
C VAL A 298 10.63 -11.59 32.09
N ARG A 299 9.72 -11.18 32.97
CA ARG A 299 9.10 -9.83 33.02
C ARG A 299 9.57 -9.02 34.24
N GLN A 300 10.87 -9.07 34.54
CA GLN A 300 11.44 -8.53 35.79
C GLN A 300 12.04 -7.12 35.65
N GLY A 301 11.61 -6.32 34.68
CA GLY A 301 12.18 -4.99 34.40
C GLY A 301 13.29 -5.03 33.34
N ARG A 302 14.00 -3.91 33.15
CA ARG A 302 15.07 -3.79 32.14
C ARG A 302 16.38 -4.34 32.68
N VAL A 303 17.13 -5.04 31.83
CA VAL A 303 18.46 -5.58 32.19
C VAL A 303 19.43 -4.44 32.50
N VAL A 304 20.18 -4.58 33.59
CA VAL A 304 21.28 -3.70 34.01
C VAL A 304 22.63 -4.39 33.86
N SER A 305 22.70 -5.69 34.16
CA SER A 305 23.92 -6.49 33.95
C SER A 305 23.61 -7.96 33.68
N ILE A 306 24.40 -8.59 32.80
CA ILE A 306 24.40 -10.04 32.54
C ILE A 306 25.76 -10.62 32.98
N GLY A 307 25.73 -11.60 33.88
CA GLY A 307 26.86 -12.45 34.25
C GLY A 307 26.52 -13.94 34.10
N LEU A 308 27.52 -14.80 34.26
CA LEU A 308 27.40 -16.24 33.99
C LEU A 308 26.25 -16.94 34.75
N ASN A 309 26.01 -16.53 36.00
CA ASN A 309 25.00 -17.14 36.90
C ASN A 309 23.89 -16.16 37.32
N GLU A 310 23.87 -14.93 36.81
CA GLU A 310 22.96 -13.88 37.28
C GLU A 310 22.69 -12.82 36.20
N VAL A 311 21.41 -12.52 35.96
CA VAL A 311 20.95 -11.33 35.22
C VAL A 311 20.29 -10.39 36.22
N LYS A 312 20.74 -9.15 36.30
CA LYS A 312 20.18 -8.11 37.19
C LYS A 312 19.28 -7.15 36.43
N PHE A 313 18.21 -6.72 37.06
CA PHE A 313 17.26 -5.76 36.51
C PHE A 313 17.25 -4.41 37.25
N ASP A 314 16.66 -3.39 36.61
CA ASP A 314 16.56 -2.01 37.10
C ASP A 314 15.73 -1.84 38.38
N ASN A 315 14.84 -2.80 38.68
CA ASN A 315 14.10 -2.88 39.94
C ASN A 315 14.86 -3.58 41.08
N GLY A 316 16.11 -4.01 40.86
CA GLY A 316 16.93 -4.72 41.85
C GLY A 316 16.66 -6.22 41.99
N VAL A 317 15.76 -6.79 41.17
CA VAL A 317 15.54 -8.25 41.09
C VAL A 317 16.67 -8.89 40.28
N SER A 318 16.97 -10.15 40.59
CA SER A 318 17.88 -11.00 39.82
C SER A 318 17.17 -12.24 39.26
N TYR A 319 17.59 -12.68 38.08
CA TYR A 319 17.19 -13.95 37.44
C TYR A 319 18.43 -14.83 37.26
N GLN A 320 18.32 -16.12 37.58
CA GLN A 320 19.36 -17.10 37.30
C GLN A 320 19.17 -17.66 35.88
N PRO A 321 20.09 -17.40 34.94
CA PRO A 321 19.99 -17.93 33.59
C PRO A 321 20.20 -19.44 33.53
N GLN A 322 19.60 -20.08 32.52
CA GLN A 322 19.82 -21.49 32.25
C GLN A 322 21.30 -21.76 31.89
N PRO A 323 21.91 -22.87 32.36
CA PRO A 323 23.28 -23.22 32.02
C PRO A 323 23.50 -23.37 30.51
N ASN A 324 24.69 -23.01 30.04
CA ASN A 324 25.08 -23.03 28.62
C ASN A 324 24.03 -22.34 27.70
N THR A 325 23.55 -21.17 28.14
CA THR A 325 22.69 -20.30 27.34
C THR A 325 23.53 -19.36 26.47
N LEU A 326 23.05 -19.13 25.24
CA LEU A 326 23.50 -18.01 24.42
C LEU A 326 22.57 -16.81 24.62
N PHE A 327 23.11 -15.70 25.11
CA PHE A 327 22.38 -14.44 25.16
C PHE A 327 22.37 -13.77 23.79
N VAL A 328 21.19 -13.30 23.36
CA VAL A 328 20.99 -12.60 22.09
C VAL A 328 20.42 -11.21 22.35
N ASP A 329 21.19 -10.17 22.04
CA ASP A 329 20.79 -8.78 22.26
C ASP A 329 19.90 -8.23 21.16
N CYS A 330 18.64 -8.01 21.50
CA CYS A 330 17.61 -7.44 20.64
C CYS A 330 17.13 -6.07 21.15
N THR A 331 17.93 -5.37 21.99
CA THR A 331 17.49 -4.17 22.71
C THR A 331 17.66 -2.84 21.95
N ALA A 332 18.25 -2.83 20.76
CA ALA A 332 18.43 -1.61 19.98
C ALA A 332 17.11 -0.92 19.61
N ASP A 333 17.13 0.42 19.63
CA ASP A 333 15.97 1.23 19.30
C ASP A 333 15.83 1.42 17.77
N GLY A 334 14.94 0.63 17.16
CA GLY A 334 14.66 0.68 15.73
C GLY A 334 14.03 2.00 15.25
N LEU A 335 13.36 2.76 16.13
CA LEU A 335 12.80 4.08 15.84
C LEU A 335 12.81 4.88 17.16
N GLU A 336 13.84 5.72 17.31
CA GLU A 336 14.09 6.46 18.55
C GLU A 336 12.88 7.33 18.92
N LYS A 337 12.49 7.36 20.19
CA LYS A 337 11.48 8.31 20.68
C LYS A 337 12.07 9.73 20.59
N ARG A 338 11.59 10.51 19.62
CA ARG A 338 11.99 11.90 19.37
C ARG A 338 10.81 12.84 19.66
N GLU A 339 11.12 14.07 20.03
CA GLU A 339 10.15 15.16 20.05
C GLU A 339 9.67 15.46 18.63
N ALA A 340 8.41 15.85 18.48
CA ALA A 340 7.88 16.33 17.21
C ALA A 340 8.39 17.75 16.97
N VAL A 341 9.04 17.99 15.83
CA VAL A 341 9.47 19.31 15.38
C VAL A 341 8.76 19.66 14.06
N PRO A 342 8.60 20.95 13.71
CA PRO A 342 8.12 21.34 12.38
C PRO A 342 8.88 20.60 11.28
N VAL A 343 8.16 20.03 10.32
CA VAL A 343 8.77 19.33 9.19
C VAL A 343 9.49 20.34 8.30
N PHE A 344 8.93 21.53 8.12
CA PHE A 344 9.52 22.63 7.35
C PHE A 344 9.93 23.75 8.30
N ASN A 345 11.20 24.15 8.26
CA ASN A 345 11.73 25.23 9.09
C ASN A 345 12.79 26.00 8.29
N GLY A 346 12.32 26.86 7.38
CA GLY A 346 13.19 27.62 6.50
C GLY A 346 14.00 26.67 5.61
N ASN A 347 15.33 26.78 5.60
CA ASN A 347 16.14 25.90 4.75
C ASN A 347 16.25 24.45 5.25
N LEU A 348 15.70 24.08 6.41
CA LEU A 348 15.71 22.72 6.93
C LEU A 348 14.36 22.00 6.72
N ILE A 349 14.41 20.80 6.18
CA ILE A 349 13.28 19.85 6.11
C ILE A 349 13.62 18.62 6.98
N THR A 350 12.84 18.38 8.03
CA THR A 350 13.08 17.28 8.98
C THR A 350 12.11 16.13 8.73
N LEU A 351 12.58 15.05 8.11
CA LEU A 351 11.71 13.93 7.74
C LEU A 351 11.28 13.13 8.97
N GLN A 352 9.96 13.07 9.16
CA GLN A 352 9.29 12.40 10.27
C GLN A 352 8.09 11.60 9.73
N SER A 353 7.49 10.74 10.56
CA SER A 353 6.19 10.14 10.23
C SER A 353 5.11 11.23 10.21
N VAL A 354 4.31 11.29 9.15
CA VAL A 354 3.06 12.08 9.05
C VAL A 354 1.84 11.19 8.74
N ARG A 355 2.08 9.90 8.50
CA ARG A 355 1.11 8.80 8.41
C ARG A 355 1.49 7.74 9.45
N LYS A 356 0.50 7.22 10.19
CA LYS A 356 0.73 6.22 11.25
C LYS A 356 1.49 5.01 10.71
N CYS A 357 2.59 4.66 11.37
CA CYS A 357 3.43 3.50 11.06
C CYS A 357 4.05 3.42 9.64
N GLN A 358 3.90 4.42 8.75
CA GLN A 358 4.44 4.38 7.37
C GLN A 358 5.49 5.47 7.10
N GLN A 359 6.76 5.23 7.45
CA GLN A 359 7.83 6.22 7.31
C GLN A 359 8.16 6.57 5.85
N VAL A 360 8.20 5.57 4.95
CA VAL A 360 8.57 5.81 3.53
C VAL A 360 7.47 6.55 2.77
N PHE A 361 6.20 6.22 3.01
CA PHE A 361 5.07 7.02 2.52
C PHE A 361 5.15 8.45 3.07
N SER A 362 5.41 8.62 4.37
CA SER A 362 5.49 9.94 5.00
C SER A 362 6.55 10.83 4.31
N ALA A 363 7.73 10.27 4.03
CA ALA A 363 8.78 10.99 3.32
C ALA A 363 8.41 11.34 1.86
N ALA A 364 7.72 10.43 1.15
CA ALA A 364 7.21 10.69 -0.19
C ALA A 364 6.12 11.79 -0.20
N PHE A 365 5.23 11.81 0.80
CA PHE A 365 4.19 12.84 0.94
C PHE A 365 4.79 14.21 1.33
N ILE A 366 5.77 14.23 2.24
CA ILE A 366 6.50 15.47 2.59
C ILE A 366 7.19 16.06 1.34
N ALA A 367 7.79 15.23 0.49
CA ALA A 367 8.35 15.69 -0.79
C ALA A 367 7.29 16.26 -1.73
N HIS A 368 6.11 15.66 -1.82
CA HIS A 368 5.01 16.21 -2.62
C HIS A 368 4.54 17.58 -2.07
N VAL A 369 4.33 17.68 -0.77
CA VAL A 369 3.89 18.93 -0.11
C VAL A 369 4.94 20.04 -0.23
N GLU A 370 6.24 19.72 -0.17
CA GLU A 370 7.34 20.65 -0.45
C GLU A 370 7.21 21.31 -1.83
N THR A 371 6.75 20.56 -2.83
CA THR A 371 6.74 20.98 -4.24
C THR A 371 5.40 21.53 -4.71
N ALA A 372 4.29 21.13 -4.07
CA ALA A 372 2.92 21.51 -4.44
C ALA A 372 2.42 22.80 -3.78
N TYR A 373 3.07 23.24 -2.70
CA TYR A 373 2.74 24.41 -1.89
C TYR A 373 3.96 25.31 -1.69
N SER A 374 3.77 26.60 -1.39
CA SER A 374 4.84 27.60 -1.34
C SER A 374 5.32 27.95 0.07
N ASP A 375 4.41 28.07 1.03
CA ASP A 375 4.67 28.56 2.38
C ASP A 375 4.85 27.43 3.41
N ASP A 376 5.82 27.60 4.30
CA ASP A 376 6.14 26.59 5.32
C ASP A 376 4.99 26.41 6.35
N GLU A 377 4.07 27.38 6.51
CA GLU A 377 2.92 27.27 7.42
C GLU A 377 1.89 26.23 6.92
N THR A 378 1.39 26.38 5.70
CA THR A 378 0.49 25.42 5.04
C THR A 378 1.15 24.04 4.92
N LYS A 379 2.44 24.00 4.57
CA LYS A 379 3.21 22.76 4.52
C LYS A 379 3.27 22.04 5.86
N ASN A 380 3.50 22.75 6.98
CA ASN A 380 3.50 22.15 8.31
C ASN A 380 2.10 21.75 8.80
N LYS A 381 1.04 22.48 8.43
CA LYS A 381 -0.35 22.06 8.70
C LYS A 381 -0.67 20.73 8.02
N LEU A 382 -0.24 20.54 6.77
CA LEU A 382 -0.42 19.28 6.03
C LEU A 382 0.53 18.17 6.52
N CYS A 383 1.78 18.49 6.82
CA CYS A 383 2.80 17.52 7.26
C CYS A 383 2.98 17.50 8.78
N ARG A 384 1.88 17.56 9.54
CA ARG A 384 1.94 17.49 10.99
C ARG A 384 2.55 16.14 11.45
N PRO A 385 3.62 16.14 12.26
CA PRO A 385 4.25 14.90 12.71
C PRO A 385 3.33 14.03 13.57
N ILE A 386 3.42 12.72 13.36
CA ILE A 386 2.87 11.66 14.20
C ILE A 386 4.04 11.02 14.95
N PRO A 387 4.21 11.27 16.25
CA PRO A 387 5.28 10.68 17.05
C PRO A 387 5.24 9.14 16.99
N HIS A 388 6.42 8.51 16.99
CA HIS A 388 6.48 7.05 17.02
C HIS A 388 5.99 6.54 18.40
N PRO A 389 5.04 5.59 18.44
CA PRO A 389 4.38 5.17 19.69
C PRO A 389 5.32 4.36 20.60
N ASP A 390 5.01 4.34 21.90
CA ASP A 390 5.83 3.71 22.94
C ASP A 390 4.99 3.14 24.12
N GLN A 391 3.90 3.78 24.50
CA GLN A 391 2.93 3.29 25.50
C GLN A 391 1.77 2.56 24.80
N ASP A 392 1.02 1.74 25.53
CA ASP A 392 -0.17 1.04 24.99
C ASP A 392 -1.22 2.01 24.43
N PHE A 393 -1.51 3.08 25.17
CA PHE A 393 -2.46 4.11 24.75
C PHE A 393 -1.98 4.99 23.58
N ASP A 394 -0.70 4.93 23.18
CA ASP A 394 -0.23 5.66 22.00
C ASP A 394 -0.87 5.13 20.70
N TRP A 395 -1.52 3.95 20.72
CA TRP A 395 -2.39 3.55 19.60
C TRP A 395 -3.48 4.59 19.35
N LEU A 396 -4.14 5.09 20.41
CA LEU A 396 -5.24 6.06 20.32
C LEU A 396 -4.73 7.41 19.82
N LEU A 397 -3.65 7.91 20.41
CA LEU A 397 -3.02 9.17 20.01
C LEU A 397 -2.58 9.12 18.54
N THR A 398 -1.90 8.07 18.13
CA THR A 398 -1.42 7.97 16.74
C THR A 398 -2.58 7.77 15.75
N THR A 399 -3.67 7.10 16.12
CA THR A 399 -4.90 7.05 15.29
C THR A 399 -5.54 8.43 15.17
N TYR A 400 -5.69 9.16 16.28
CA TYR A 400 -6.26 10.51 16.30
C TYR A 400 -5.48 11.48 15.40
N LEU A 401 -4.15 11.50 15.51
CA LEU A 401 -3.30 12.35 14.66
C LEU A 401 -3.37 11.95 13.18
N ASP A 402 -3.41 10.66 12.88
CA ASP A 402 -3.52 10.15 11.50
C ASP A 402 -4.87 10.49 10.85
N PHE A 403 -5.94 10.48 11.64
CA PHE A 403 -7.27 10.93 11.23
C PHE A 403 -7.33 12.43 10.99
N GLN A 404 -6.78 13.25 11.88
CA GLN A 404 -6.68 14.70 11.67
C GLN A 404 -5.89 15.04 10.39
N ASN A 405 -4.76 14.38 10.17
CA ASN A 405 -3.97 14.54 8.96
C ASN A 405 -4.78 14.13 7.72
N SER A 406 -5.44 12.97 7.77
CA SER A 406 -6.24 12.46 6.64
C SER A 406 -7.39 13.42 6.25
N LEU A 407 -8.11 13.98 7.23
CA LEU A 407 -9.17 14.98 7.00
C LEU A 407 -8.64 16.24 6.30
N LEU A 408 -7.45 16.72 6.70
CA LEU A 408 -6.81 17.87 6.05
C LEU A 408 -6.37 17.53 4.61
N TRP A 409 -5.92 16.30 4.36
CA TRP A 409 -5.44 15.89 3.03
C TRP A 409 -6.59 15.66 2.05
N THR A 410 -7.72 15.10 2.48
CA THR A 410 -8.91 14.88 1.64
C THR A 410 -9.59 16.19 1.25
N ALA A 411 -9.56 17.20 2.12
CA ALA A 411 -10.07 18.55 1.87
C ALA A 411 -9.26 19.35 0.83
N GLN A 412 -8.12 18.83 0.36
CA GLN A 412 -7.14 19.56 -0.46
C GLN A 412 -6.95 18.88 -1.83
N PRO A 413 -7.40 19.51 -2.95
CA PRO A 413 -7.43 18.85 -4.26
C PRO A 413 -6.08 18.31 -4.75
N LYS A 414 -4.98 19.04 -4.48
CA LYS A 414 -3.62 18.64 -4.88
C LYS A 414 -3.18 17.35 -4.17
N THR A 415 -3.39 17.26 -2.86
CA THR A 415 -3.03 16.07 -2.07
C THR A 415 -3.95 14.90 -2.38
N THR A 416 -5.27 15.09 -2.50
CA THR A 416 -6.20 14.03 -2.90
C THR A 416 -5.83 13.42 -4.26
N LYS A 417 -5.45 14.26 -5.23
CA LYS A 417 -4.97 13.79 -6.55
C LYS A 417 -3.65 13.00 -6.47
N TRP A 418 -2.73 13.36 -5.58
CA TRP A 418 -1.48 12.63 -5.41
C TRP A 418 -1.67 11.31 -4.66
N LEU A 419 -2.52 11.30 -3.62
CA LEU A 419 -2.82 10.11 -2.82
C LEU A 419 -3.41 8.97 -3.67
N SER A 420 -4.29 9.28 -4.62
CA SER A 420 -4.85 8.27 -5.54
C SER A 420 -3.84 7.66 -6.52
N GLN A 421 -2.64 8.24 -6.62
CA GLN A 421 -1.54 7.76 -7.47
C GLN A 421 -0.36 7.18 -6.67
N ALA A 422 -0.31 7.44 -5.36
CA ALA A 422 0.79 7.03 -4.49
C ALA A 422 0.66 5.55 -4.08
N ARG A 423 1.40 4.65 -4.76
CA ARG A 423 1.39 3.20 -4.43
C ARG A 423 1.74 2.88 -2.97
N LEU A 424 2.43 3.80 -2.29
CA LEU A 424 2.84 3.65 -0.90
C LEU A 424 1.71 3.96 0.09
N ASP A 425 0.61 4.58 -0.35
CA ASP A 425 -0.51 4.89 0.53
C ASP A 425 -1.28 3.61 0.89
N TRP A 426 -1.36 3.35 2.19
CA TRP A 426 -2.21 2.30 2.74
C TRP A 426 -3.67 2.51 2.36
N ILE A 427 -4.14 3.75 2.52
CA ILE A 427 -5.56 4.09 2.49
C ILE A 427 -6.05 4.21 1.04
N GLY A 428 -5.28 4.83 0.15
CA GLY A 428 -5.53 4.82 -1.29
C GLY A 428 -5.71 3.41 -1.86
N ALA A 429 -4.88 2.44 -1.45
CA ALA A 429 -5.01 1.04 -1.89
C ALA A 429 -6.28 0.34 -1.35
N LEU A 430 -6.83 0.79 -0.22
CA LEU A 430 -8.11 0.33 0.36
C LEU A 430 -9.33 0.97 -0.32
N LEU A 431 -9.17 2.10 -1.01
CA LEU A 431 -10.27 2.80 -1.69
C LEU A 431 -10.27 2.58 -3.22
N ALA A 432 -9.17 2.10 -3.80
CA ALA A 432 -8.96 1.95 -5.24
C ALA A 432 -9.39 0.57 -5.81
N PHE A 433 -10.39 -0.10 -5.24
CA PHE A 433 -10.79 -1.43 -5.73
C PHE A 433 -11.46 -1.40 -7.13
N PRO A 434 -10.99 -2.22 -8.09
CA PRO A 434 -11.66 -2.41 -9.36
C PRO A 434 -12.98 -3.20 -9.23
N ARG A 435 -13.87 -2.95 -10.20
CA ARG A 435 -15.21 -3.53 -10.35
C ARG A 435 -15.19 -5.05 -10.61
N THR A 436 -16.27 -5.72 -10.20
CA THR A 436 -16.71 -6.99 -10.78
C THR A 436 -17.76 -6.76 -11.88
N ASP A 437 -17.80 -7.62 -12.90
CA ASP A 437 -18.65 -7.45 -14.10
C ASP A 437 -20.17 -7.66 -13.83
N ASP A 438 -20.55 -8.13 -12.63
CA ASP A 438 -21.93 -8.45 -12.22
C ASP A 438 -22.72 -7.25 -11.64
N ASP A 439 -22.07 -6.17 -11.21
CA ASP A 439 -22.73 -5.03 -10.53
C ASP A 439 -23.38 -4.01 -11.50
N ARG A 440 -23.88 -4.48 -12.65
CA ARG A 440 -24.36 -3.59 -13.73
C ARG A 440 -25.74 -2.97 -13.52
N ASP A 441 -26.60 -3.57 -12.68
CA ASP A 441 -27.88 -3.00 -12.28
C ASP A 441 -27.75 -1.96 -11.14
N SER A 442 -26.51 -1.60 -10.78
CA SER A 442 -26.15 -0.87 -9.56
C SER A 442 -25.43 0.47 -9.83
N GLU A 443 -25.36 0.97 -11.07
CA GLU A 443 -24.65 2.23 -11.36
C GLU A 443 -25.22 3.45 -10.59
N SER A 444 -26.50 3.42 -10.23
CA SER A 444 -27.16 4.40 -9.36
C SER A 444 -26.87 4.17 -7.87
N SER A 445 -26.94 2.93 -7.40
CA SER A 445 -26.70 2.58 -5.98
C SER A 445 -25.23 2.62 -5.57
N MET A 446 -24.29 2.44 -6.50
CA MET A 446 -22.84 2.58 -6.26
C MET A 446 -22.32 3.99 -6.47
N LYS A 447 -22.93 4.80 -7.35
CA LYS A 447 -22.76 6.26 -7.26
C LYS A 447 -23.26 6.76 -5.91
N GLN A 448 -24.33 6.17 -5.37
CA GLN A 448 -24.70 6.36 -3.96
C GLN A 448 -23.65 5.81 -2.98
N GLN A 449 -23.14 4.58 -3.10
CA GLN A 449 -22.18 4.04 -2.11
C GLN A 449 -20.82 4.76 -2.08
N VAL A 450 -20.20 5.07 -3.23
CA VAL A 450 -18.90 5.76 -3.23
C VAL A 450 -19.04 7.26 -2.92
N SER A 451 -20.21 7.87 -3.16
CA SER A 451 -20.51 9.22 -2.63
C SER A 451 -21.06 9.23 -1.19
N SER A 452 -21.52 8.11 -0.66
CA SER A 452 -21.94 7.95 0.74
C SER A 452 -20.81 7.47 1.65
N TRP A 453 -19.67 7.06 1.09
CA TRP A 453 -18.38 6.98 1.78
C TRP A 453 -17.69 8.35 1.83
N ASP A 454 -18.46 9.41 2.09
CA ASP A 454 -17.90 10.49 2.89
C ASP A 454 -17.62 9.92 4.27
N MET A 455 -16.36 9.50 4.47
CA MET A 455 -15.86 8.99 5.75
C MET A 455 -15.57 10.13 6.74
N ALA A 456 -15.58 11.40 6.29
CA ALA A 456 -15.20 12.52 7.14
C ALA A 456 -16.09 12.66 8.38
N PRO A 457 -17.43 12.53 8.33
CA PRO A 457 -18.28 12.57 9.52
C PRO A 457 -17.94 11.49 10.56
N GLN A 458 -17.68 10.25 10.13
CA GLN A 458 -17.31 9.13 11.00
C GLN A 458 -15.92 9.35 11.59
N ILE A 459 -14.97 9.83 10.79
CA ILE A 459 -13.61 10.16 11.24
C ILE A 459 -13.64 11.36 12.21
N HIS A 460 -14.48 12.36 11.98
CA HIS A 460 -14.70 13.47 12.92
C HIS A 460 -15.28 12.98 14.25
N ALA A 461 -16.33 12.15 14.22
CA ALA A 461 -16.91 11.57 15.43
C ALA A 461 -15.91 10.69 16.19
N ALA A 462 -15.12 9.89 15.47
CA ALA A 462 -14.03 9.09 16.05
C ALA A 462 -12.92 9.96 16.64
N CYS A 463 -12.57 11.09 16.02
CA CYS A 463 -11.61 12.05 16.56
C CYS A 463 -12.07 12.64 17.89
N GLU A 464 -13.31 13.11 18.00
CA GLU A 464 -13.85 13.64 19.26
C GLU A 464 -13.92 12.55 20.33
N LYS A 465 -14.32 11.33 19.95
CA LYS A 465 -14.33 10.18 20.86
C LYS A 465 -12.93 9.81 21.37
N LEU A 466 -11.94 9.75 20.48
CA LEU A 466 -10.54 9.47 20.83
C LEU A 466 -9.97 10.57 21.73
N LYS A 467 -10.25 11.85 21.44
CA LYS A 467 -9.86 13.00 22.27
C LYS A 467 -10.47 12.91 23.67
N ALA A 468 -11.75 12.54 23.78
CA ALA A 468 -12.43 12.34 25.06
C ALA A 468 -11.85 11.17 25.86
N LEU A 469 -11.49 10.05 25.21
CA LEU A 469 -10.82 8.91 25.86
C LEU A 469 -9.40 9.26 26.32
N LEU A 470 -8.64 9.99 25.50
CA LEU A 470 -7.30 10.46 25.84
C LEU A 470 -7.29 11.45 27.01
N ALA A 471 -8.34 12.25 27.17
CA ALA A 471 -8.51 13.14 28.32
C ALA A 471 -8.76 12.40 29.66
N GLN A 472 -9.05 11.09 29.64
CA GLN A 472 -9.21 10.25 30.84
C GLN A 472 -7.87 9.70 31.37
N LEU A 473 -6.75 9.92 30.65
CA LEU A 473 -5.44 9.43 31.07
C LEU A 473 -4.95 10.08 32.38
N PRO A 474 -4.07 9.41 33.15
CA PRO A 474 -3.41 10.01 34.31
C PRO A 474 -2.72 11.33 33.95
N SER A 475 -2.69 12.31 34.86
CA SER A 475 -2.29 13.70 34.55
C SER A 475 -0.99 13.84 33.75
N LYS A 476 0.06 13.09 34.10
CA LYS A 476 1.36 13.11 33.39
C LYS A 476 1.25 12.64 31.93
N ASP A 477 0.41 11.64 31.67
CA ASP A 477 0.18 11.11 30.34
C ASP A 477 -0.78 11.99 29.54
N ALA A 478 -1.79 12.57 30.20
CA ALA A 478 -2.67 13.57 29.61
C ALA A 478 -1.93 14.86 29.22
N GLU A 479 -0.96 15.32 30.03
CA GLU A 479 -0.08 16.45 29.71
C GLU A 479 0.75 16.17 28.45
N ARG A 480 1.47 15.03 28.42
CA ARG A 480 2.21 14.58 27.22
C ARG A 480 1.33 14.52 25.98
N VAL A 481 0.13 13.96 26.12
CA VAL A 481 -0.83 13.85 25.02
C VAL A 481 -1.31 15.24 24.59
N LYS A 482 -1.60 16.16 25.51
CA LYS A 482 -2.01 17.53 25.21
C LYS A 482 -0.91 18.30 24.47
N GLU A 483 0.36 18.16 24.87
CA GLU A 483 1.50 18.73 24.14
C GLU A 483 1.58 18.20 22.70
N GLN A 484 1.32 16.91 22.49
CA GLN A 484 1.36 16.28 21.15
C GLN A 484 0.10 16.59 20.31
N ILE A 485 -1.07 16.78 20.95
CA ILE A 485 -2.35 17.17 20.32
C ILE A 485 -2.38 18.66 19.95
N ASN A 486 -1.72 19.51 20.72
CA ASN A 486 -1.56 20.92 20.39
C ASN A 486 -0.42 21.08 19.37
N GLY A 487 0.75 20.52 19.68
CA GLY A 487 1.91 20.52 18.79
C GLY A 487 2.66 21.86 18.76
N VAL A 488 3.78 21.87 18.03
CA VAL A 488 4.63 23.06 17.91
C VAL A 488 3.97 24.05 16.95
N GLY A 489 3.43 25.13 17.50
CA GLY A 489 2.85 26.24 16.72
C GLY A 489 1.33 26.44 16.84
N SER A 490 0.62 25.68 17.69
CA SER A 490 -0.82 25.90 17.89
C SER A 490 -1.12 27.00 18.92
N GLU A 491 -0.96 28.26 18.55
CA GLU A 491 -1.76 29.31 19.20
C GLU A 491 -3.18 29.27 18.60
N THR A 492 -4.15 28.92 19.44
CA THR A 492 -5.61 29.03 19.22
C THR A 492 -6.22 28.30 17.99
N PHE A 493 -6.63 27.04 18.19
CA PHE A 493 -7.70 26.41 17.39
C PHE A 493 -8.71 25.69 18.31
N GLU A 494 -9.33 26.44 19.22
CA GLU A 494 -10.60 26.04 19.84
C GLU A 494 -11.75 26.82 19.18
N ASN A 495 -12.83 26.10 18.82
CA ASN A 495 -14.10 26.61 18.29
C ASN A 495 -14.08 27.45 17.00
N LYS A 496 -13.87 26.77 15.85
CA LYS A 496 -14.56 27.11 14.58
C LYS A 496 -15.08 25.85 13.85
N SER A 497 -15.92 25.07 14.54
CA SER A 497 -16.84 24.14 13.89
C SER A 497 -18.00 24.93 13.27
N GLY A 498 -17.78 25.49 12.08
CA GLY A 498 -18.78 26.29 11.37
C GLY A 498 -18.16 27.07 10.21
N ASN A 499 -18.43 26.61 8.98
CA ASN A 499 -18.01 27.17 7.70
C ASN A 499 -16.49 27.31 7.47
N LEU A 500 -15.98 26.48 6.54
CA LEU A 500 -14.78 26.79 5.77
C LEU A 500 -14.97 28.15 5.07
N SER A 501 -14.01 29.08 5.20
CA SER A 501 -14.09 30.36 4.49
C SER A 501 -13.84 30.18 2.98
N PRO A 502 -14.39 31.05 2.11
CA PRO A 502 -14.24 30.90 0.65
C PRO A 502 -12.82 31.10 0.12
N GLU A 503 -11.86 31.48 0.96
CA GLU A 503 -10.47 31.82 0.60
C GLU A 503 -9.63 30.60 0.19
N PHE A 504 -10.17 29.38 0.32
CA PHE A 504 -9.51 28.12 -0.03
C PHE A 504 -9.86 27.58 -1.43
N LEU A 505 -10.56 28.37 -2.25
CA LEU A 505 -10.82 28.03 -3.66
C LEU A 505 -9.92 28.84 -4.60
N ASP A 506 -9.20 28.11 -5.46
CA ASP A 506 -8.39 28.65 -6.55
C ASP A 506 -9.27 29.51 -7.49
N PRO A 507 -8.94 30.80 -7.74
CA PRO A 507 -9.86 31.74 -8.41
C PRO A 507 -10.19 31.43 -9.87
N GLU A 508 -9.58 30.42 -10.51
CA GLU A 508 -9.84 30.08 -11.92
C GLU A 508 -11.03 29.13 -12.18
N PHE A 509 -11.71 28.57 -11.15
CA PHE A 509 -12.80 27.61 -11.38
C PHE A 509 -14.22 28.13 -11.09
N LYS A 510 -14.93 28.54 -12.16
CA LYS A 510 -16.39 28.74 -12.13
C LYS A 510 -17.13 27.44 -12.45
N ILE A 511 -17.73 26.82 -11.44
CA ILE A 511 -18.69 25.72 -11.62
C ILE A 511 -20.10 26.31 -11.55
N THR A 512 -20.83 26.32 -12.66
CA THR A 512 -22.27 26.59 -12.69
C THR A 512 -23.05 25.34 -12.29
N PHE A 513 -23.72 25.37 -11.14
CA PHE A 513 -24.75 24.40 -10.80
C PHE A 513 -26.11 24.87 -11.32
N ASP A 514 -26.75 24.06 -12.15
CA ASP A 514 -28.11 24.30 -12.64
C ASP A 514 -29.09 23.44 -11.80
N ALA A 515 -29.76 24.07 -10.83
CA ALA A 515 -30.59 23.39 -9.85
C ALA A 515 -32.07 23.47 -10.22
N GLN A 516 -32.59 22.43 -10.88
CA GLN A 516 -34.03 22.27 -11.06
C GLN A 516 -34.69 21.75 -9.78
N LEU A 517 -35.33 22.64 -9.02
CA LEU A 517 -36.24 22.23 -7.94
C LEU A 517 -37.53 21.64 -8.53
N THR A 518 -37.82 20.38 -8.20
CA THR A 518 -39.17 19.81 -8.37
C THR A 518 -39.89 19.82 -7.01
N LEU A 519 -40.94 20.63 -6.91
CA LEU A 519 -41.83 20.69 -5.74
C LEU A 519 -42.86 19.56 -5.81
N ILE A 520 -42.86 18.67 -4.81
CA ILE A 520 -43.98 17.80 -4.50
C ILE A 520 -44.78 18.47 -3.38
N ILE A 521 -46.07 18.70 -3.60
CA ILE A 521 -46.99 19.33 -2.65
C ILE A 521 -47.98 18.27 -2.19
N GLU A 522 -48.00 17.96 -0.89
CA GLU A 522 -49.08 17.18 -0.28
C GLU A 522 -50.27 18.09 0.07
N PRO A 523 -51.53 17.64 -0.12
CA PRO A 523 -52.71 18.47 0.09
C PRO A 523 -53.21 18.41 1.55
N GLY A 524 -53.22 19.54 2.26
CA GLY A 524 -53.83 19.62 3.59
C GLY A 524 -53.94 21.03 4.17
N HIS A 525 -55.16 21.56 4.23
CA HIS A 525 -55.59 22.77 4.94
C HIS A 525 -55.03 24.15 4.51
N ASP A 526 -55.77 24.76 3.58
CA ASP A 526 -55.85 26.19 3.30
C ASP A 526 -56.31 27.01 4.54
N SER A 527 -55.67 28.16 4.81
CA SER A 527 -56.36 29.46 4.85
C SER A 527 -55.48 30.68 5.20
N ARG A 528 -55.55 31.71 4.33
CA ARG A 528 -55.17 33.15 4.47
C ARG A 528 -53.70 33.52 4.21
N LEU A 529 -53.28 34.00 3.02
CA LEU A 529 -53.48 35.34 2.40
C LEU A 529 -53.02 36.52 3.29
N LYS A 530 -52.06 37.40 2.93
CA LYS A 530 -52.03 38.28 1.72
C LYS A 530 -50.77 39.18 1.63
N SER A 531 -50.28 39.43 0.39
CA SER A 531 -49.58 40.66 -0.11
C SER A 531 -48.21 41.04 0.51
N VAL A 532 -47.23 41.68 -0.16
CA VAL A 532 -47.14 42.67 -1.28
C VAL A 532 -45.82 42.39 -2.06
N LYS A 533 -45.80 42.10 -3.38
CA LYS A 533 -45.79 42.96 -4.60
C LYS A 533 -44.58 43.92 -4.84
N ASN A 534 -43.90 43.67 -5.96
CA ASN A 534 -43.13 44.58 -6.85
C ASN A 534 -41.75 45.15 -6.46
N LEU A 535 -40.71 44.74 -7.21
CA LEU A 535 -40.01 45.62 -8.18
C LEU A 535 -39.26 44.77 -9.23
N ALA A 536 -39.06 45.29 -10.44
CA ALA A 536 -38.60 44.51 -11.61
C ALA A 536 -37.73 45.33 -12.58
N GLY A 537 -36.92 44.62 -13.38
CA GLY A 537 -36.09 45.15 -14.49
C GLY A 537 -34.62 45.35 -14.11
N ALA A 538 -33.61 44.99 -14.93
CA ALA A 538 -33.57 44.32 -16.25
C ALA A 538 -32.37 43.34 -16.26
N VAL A 539 -32.20 42.37 -17.17
CA VAL A 539 -31.86 42.53 -18.61
C VAL A 539 -32.37 41.35 -19.46
N SER A 540 -33.19 41.69 -20.46
CA SER A 540 -33.21 41.18 -21.86
C SER A 540 -32.89 39.69 -22.20
N HIS A 541 -33.93 38.94 -22.59
CA HIS A 541 -34.13 38.28 -23.92
C HIS A 541 -33.06 37.32 -24.52
N ARG A 542 -33.35 36.19 -25.19
CA ARG A 542 -34.53 35.41 -25.66
C ARG A 542 -34.19 33.91 -25.42
N GLY A 543 -35.07 32.91 -25.27
CA GLY A 543 -36.50 32.78 -25.53
C GLY A 543 -36.78 31.73 -26.63
N LEU A 544 -37.42 30.60 -26.29
CA LEU A 544 -38.24 29.75 -27.20
C LEU A 544 -39.13 28.75 -26.41
N VAL A 545 -40.22 28.30 -27.04
CA VAL A 545 -41.51 27.84 -26.44
C VAL A 545 -41.66 26.29 -26.36
N PRO A 546 -42.49 25.72 -25.44
CA PRO A 546 -42.54 24.27 -25.15
C PRO A 546 -43.75 23.51 -25.72
N LYS A 547 -43.75 22.17 -25.58
CA LYS A 547 -44.86 21.21 -25.70
C LYS A 547 -44.54 19.94 -24.89
N SER A 548 -45.43 19.09 -24.33
CA SER A 548 -46.81 19.13 -23.78
C SER A 548 -47.41 17.71 -23.85
N GLY A 549 -48.01 17.18 -22.77
CA GLY A 549 -48.74 15.88 -22.71
C GLY A 549 -48.19 14.95 -21.60
N VAL A 550 -48.86 14.53 -20.52
CA VAL A 550 -50.27 14.22 -20.13
C VAL A 550 -50.69 12.75 -20.35
N GLY A 551 -51.16 12.10 -19.27
CA GLY A 551 -51.77 10.75 -19.21
C GLY A 551 -50.97 9.77 -18.35
N ALA A 552 -51.21 9.51 -17.05
CA ALA A 552 -52.43 9.11 -16.30
C ALA A 552 -52.81 7.62 -16.44
N GLY A 553 -52.88 6.86 -15.32
CA GLY A 553 -53.46 5.51 -15.33
C GLY A 553 -53.23 4.59 -14.11
N VAL A 554 -54.21 4.61 -13.19
CA VAL A 554 -54.75 3.45 -12.42
C VAL A 554 -54.01 2.91 -11.18
N GLU A 555 -54.80 2.68 -10.13
CA GLU A 555 -54.50 2.15 -8.80
C GLU A 555 -54.64 0.61 -8.74
N ASP A 556 -54.03 -0.05 -7.75
CA ASP A 556 -54.77 -1.04 -6.92
C ASP A 556 -54.02 -1.32 -5.60
N GLU A 557 -54.73 -1.24 -4.46
CA GLU A 557 -54.16 -1.45 -3.12
C GLU A 557 -54.20 -2.92 -2.68
N LYS A 558 -53.13 -3.38 -2.00
CA LYS A 558 -53.29 -4.34 -0.89
C LYS A 558 -52.39 -3.97 0.29
N ARG A 559 -53.04 -3.80 1.44
CA ARG A 559 -52.50 -3.32 2.72
C ARG A 559 -52.49 -4.47 3.72
N LEU A 560 -51.41 -4.63 4.49
CA LEU A 560 -51.46 -5.29 5.80
C LEU A 560 -50.32 -4.79 6.68
N GLU A 561 -50.67 -4.43 7.91
CA GLU A 561 -49.91 -3.56 8.81
C GLU A 561 -49.08 -4.36 9.83
N LEU A 562 -48.04 -3.73 10.39
CA LEU A 562 -47.57 -3.98 11.75
C LEU A 562 -46.95 -2.68 12.33
N CYS A 563 -47.32 -2.34 13.56
CA CYS A 563 -47.02 -1.06 14.22
C CYS A 563 -45.65 -1.03 14.93
N GLY A 564 -45.10 0.17 15.20
CA GLY A 564 -43.88 0.34 16.00
C GLY A 564 -43.34 1.77 16.08
N ASP A 565 -44.10 2.66 16.75
CA ASP A 565 -43.83 4.02 17.27
C ASP A 565 -42.60 4.86 16.86
N VAL A 566 -42.88 6.15 16.62
CA VAL A 566 -41.96 7.23 16.25
C VAL A 566 -41.71 8.18 17.44
N LEU A 567 -40.48 8.68 17.59
CA LEU A 567 -40.15 9.83 18.44
C LEU A 567 -39.56 10.95 17.56
N VAL A 568 -40.22 12.12 17.57
CA VAL A 568 -40.04 13.20 16.57
C VAL A 568 -38.90 14.15 16.93
N ALA A 569 -38.16 14.61 15.90
CA ALA A 569 -37.05 15.55 16.01
C ALA A 569 -37.50 17.01 16.24
N GLY A 570 -36.67 17.79 16.93
CA GLY A 570 -36.81 19.24 17.05
C GLY A 570 -35.99 19.99 15.99
N LEU A 571 -36.58 21.01 15.36
CA LEU A 571 -35.88 21.96 14.48
C LEU A 571 -35.00 22.92 15.29
N GLU A 572 -33.96 23.45 14.65
CA GLU A 572 -33.37 24.74 15.02
C GLU A 572 -33.45 25.74 13.86
N VAL A 573 -33.67 27.01 14.17
CA VAL A 573 -33.98 28.09 13.22
C VAL A 573 -32.83 29.10 13.19
N THR A 574 -32.28 29.38 12.00
CA THR A 574 -31.22 30.38 11.82
C THR A 574 -31.80 31.75 11.44
N PHE A 575 -31.39 32.80 12.15
CA PHE A 575 -31.68 34.20 11.81
C PHE A 575 -30.52 34.83 11.04
N TYR A 576 -30.82 35.70 10.07
CA TYR A 576 -29.84 36.56 9.42
C TYR A 576 -29.89 37.97 10.04
N LEU A 577 -28.72 38.54 10.35
CA LEU A 577 -28.54 39.98 10.56
C LEU A 577 -27.82 40.56 9.34
N GLY A 578 -28.35 41.67 8.81
CA GLY A 578 -27.76 42.37 7.68
C GLY A 578 -26.55 43.20 8.10
N ASN A 579 -25.54 43.27 7.23
CA ASN A 579 -24.41 44.16 7.37
C ASN A 579 -24.83 45.60 7.09
N ASP A 580 -24.65 46.49 8.06
CA ASP A 580 -24.41 47.93 7.83
C ASP A 580 -23.72 48.51 9.07
N LEU A 581 -22.43 48.80 8.95
CA LEU A 581 -21.67 49.89 9.60
C LEU A 581 -20.18 49.75 9.25
N GLY A 582 -19.52 50.88 8.99
CA GLY A 582 -18.13 50.94 8.51
C GLY A 582 -17.06 50.76 9.60
N PRO A 583 -15.77 50.74 9.22
CA PRO A 583 -14.68 50.44 10.13
C PRO A 583 -14.24 51.68 10.90
N ASP A 584 -14.46 51.70 12.22
CA ASP A 584 -13.66 52.48 13.18
C ASP A 584 -13.96 52.00 14.62
N LEU A 585 -12.95 52.16 15.51
CA LEU A 585 -12.98 51.85 16.96
C LEU A 585 -13.02 50.36 17.35
N VAL A 586 -11.83 49.79 17.60
CA VAL A 586 -11.64 48.65 18.50
C VAL A 586 -11.02 49.16 19.79
N GLU A 587 -11.77 49.13 20.90
CA GLU A 587 -11.22 49.15 22.26
C GLU A 587 -11.48 47.79 22.93
N GLU A 588 -10.46 47.25 23.60
CA GLU A 588 -10.53 45.99 24.33
C GLU A 588 -11.37 46.11 25.61
N GLY A 589 -12.18 45.09 25.92
CA GLY A 589 -12.58 44.81 27.31
C GLY A 589 -13.97 45.26 27.79
N THR A 590 -15.00 45.35 26.94
CA THR A 590 -16.40 45.57 27.42
C THR A 590 -17.24 44.29 27.37
N PRO A 591 -17.77 43.77 28.52
CA PRO A 591 -18.59 42.56 28.54
C PRO A 591 -20.04 42.83 28.12
N LEU A 592 -20.47 42.23 27.01
CA LEU A 592 -21.83 42.38 26.49
C LEU A 592 -22.83 41.47 27.22
N ARG A 593 -23.73 42.05 28.00
CA ARG A 593 -24.87 41.34 28.61
C ARG A 593 -26.02 41.19 27.60
N ILE A 594 -26.39 39.97 27.26
CA ILE A 594 -27.65 39.68 26.55
C ILE A 594 -28.66 39.15 27.58
N GLY A 595 -29.69 39.95 27.87
CA GLY A 595 -30.78 39.57 28.77
C GLY A 595 -31.98 39.03 28.00
N ALA A 596 -32.47 37.83 28.36
CA ALA A 596 -33.73 37.31 27.83
C ALA A 596 -34.91 38.06 28.45
N ARG A 597 -35.72 38.73 27.62
CA ARG A 597 -36.96 39.39 28.07
C ARG A 597 -38.15 38.45 27.86
N ALA A 598 -38.58 37.78 28.92
CA ALA A 598 -39.82 37.03 28.91
C ALA A 598 -41.04 37.97 28.76
N VAL A 599 -41.97 37.64 27.86
CA VAL A 599 -43.33 38.18 27.87
C VAL A 599 -44.18 37.20 28.67
N GLY A 600 -44.72 37.64 29.80
CA GLY A 600 -45.33 36.75 30.78
C GLY A 600 -46.80 36.40 30.51
N GLY A 601 -47.19 35.22 30.97
CA GLY A 601 -48.47 34.96 31.62
C GLY A 601 -48.18 34.54 33.06
N ALA A 602 -48.83 35.16 34.05
CA ALA A 602 -48.64 34.90 35.48
C ALA A 602 -49.33 33.56 35.90
N VAL A 603 -49.17 32.96 37.09
CA VAL A 603 -49.01 33.52 38.46
C VAL A 603 -48.31 32.51 39.40
N GLY A 604 -47.40 33.00 40.27
CA GLY A 604 -47.07 32.43 41.60
C GLY A 604 -46.26 31.12 41.66
N GLY A 605 -45.32 30.94 42.59
CA GLY A 605 -44.79 31.86 43.60
C GLY A 605 -43.68 31.21 44.45
N GLU A 606 -42.83 32.06 45.02
CA GLU A 606 -41.92 31.84 46.16
C GLU A 606 -40.79 30.78 46.09
N ALA A 607 -39.57 31.32 46.14
CA ALA A 607 -38.28 30.68 46.42
C ALA A 607 -38.09 30.55 47.97
N PRO A 608 -36.87 30.35 48.56
CA PRO A 608 -35.54 30.07 47.97
C PRO A 608 -34.70 29.00 48.73
N ALA A 609 -33.43 28.89 48.28
CA ALA A 609 -32.20 28.84 49.11
C ALA A 609 -31.38 27.51 49.20
N THR A 610 -30.11 27.60 48.76
CA THR A 610 -28.82 27.23 49.45
C THR A 610 -28.67 25.84 50.13
N ALA A 611 -27.51 25.18 50.25
CA ALA A 611 -26.07 25.44 49.97
C ALA A 611 -25.42 24.06 49.64
N GLU A 612 -24.38 23.94 48.80
CA GLU A 612 -22.94 24.05 49.11
C GLU A 612 -22.31 22.97 50.03
N PHE A 613 -21.15 22.45 49.58
CA PHE A 613 -20.06 21.75 50.32
C PHE A 613 -20.09 20.26 50.78
N ALA A 614 -19.06 19.54 50.29
CA ALA A 614 -18.02 18.82 51.04
C ALA A 614 -18.11 17.30 51.39
N HIS A 615 -17.17 16.57 50.78
CA HIS A 615 -16.16 15.66 51.39
C HIS A 615 -16.48 14.29 52.07
N VAL A 616 -15.60 13.33 51.71
CA VAL A 616 -14.94 12.30 52.56
C VAL A 616 -15.65 10.97 52.86
N ALA A 617 -15.30 9.97 52.03
CA ALA A 617 -14.64 8.69 52.35
C ALA A 617 -15.25 7.61 53.28
N SER A 618 -14.91 6.37 52.85
CA SER A 618 -14.58 5.17 53.65
C SER A 618 -15.69 4.21 54.09
N GLY A 619 -15.35 2.90 54.06
CA GLY A 619 -16.05 1.84 54.81
C GLY A 619 -16.92 0.86 53.99
N GLY A 620 -16.43 -0.37 53.80
CA GLY A 620 -17.31 -1.56 53.83
C GLY A 620 -17.45 -2.06 55.28
N PRO A 621 -17.89 -3.33 55.56
CA PRO A 621 -18.30 -4.38 54.62
C PRO A 621 -19.53 -5.23 55.07
N ARG A 622 -19.81 -6.33 54.34
CA ARG A 622 -20.64 -7.53 54.68
C ARG A 622 -22.17 -7.39 54.63
N GLY A 623 -22.83 -8.49 54.23
CA GLY A 623 -24.22 -8.80 54.64
C GLY A 623 -25.05 -9.54 53.59
N ALA A 624 -25.12 -10.87 53.66
CA ALA A 624 -25.97 -11.68 52.77
C ALA A 624 -27.39 -11.88 53.33
N ARG A 625 -28.41 -12.01 52.46
CA ARG A 625 -29.37 -13.15 52.37
C ARG A 625 -30.53 -12.90 51.38
N ARG A 626 -30.99 -14.01 50.76
CA ARG A 626 -32.36 -14.45 50.39
C ARG A 626 -33.47 -13.36 50.29
N GLY A 627 -34.40 -13.38 49.32
CA GLY A 627 -34.82 -14.43 48.37
C GLY A 627 -36.35 -14.37 48.17
N ALA A 628 -36.93 -15.29 47.37
CA ALA A 628 -38.36 -15.40 46.99
C ALA A 628 -38.85 -14.34 45.95
N GLU A 629 -39.82 -14.61 45.05
CA GLU A 629 -40.49 -15.88 44.66
C GLU A 629 -41.28 -15.71 43.32
N THR A 630 -41.99 -16.77 42.88
CA THR A 630 -42.90 -16.96 41.70
C THR A 630 -42.24 -17.61 40.44
N THR A 631 -42.50 -18.87 40.02
CA THR A 631 -43.74 -19.68 39.71
C THR A 631 -44.38 -19.30 38.37
N PHE A 632 -44.79 -20.20 37.45
CA PHE A 632 -44.96 -21.67 37.44
C PHE A 632 -45.03 -22.22 35.98
N GLU A 633 -44.83 -23.55 35.81
CA GLU A 633 -45.34 -24.55 34.82
C GLU A 633 -45.97 -24.17 33.45
N ASP A 634 -46.12 -25.05 32.44
CA ASP A 634 -45.43 -26.26 31.89
C ASP A 634 -46.24 -26.77 30.66
N CYS A 635 -45.67 -27.54 29.70
CA CYS A 635 -46.36 -28.56 28.83
C CYS A 635 -45.59 -28.98 27.54
N GLY A 636 -45.16 -30.27 27.48
CA GLY A 636 -44.92 -31.08 26.25
C GLY A 636 -43.66 -30.76 25.41
N GLY A 637 -42.73 -31.68 25.07
CA GLY A 637 -42.83 -33.12 24.74
C GLY A 637 -42.92 -33.26 23.20
N VAL A 638 -41.95 -33.80 22.45
CA VAL A 638 -41.43 -35.20 22.36
C VAL A 638 -39.95 -35.18 21.87
N GLY A 639 -38.99 -35.91 22.46
CA GLY A 639 -38.47 -37.25 22.01
C GLY A 639 -37.83 -37.24 20.60
N TRP A 640 -36.56 -37.63 20.37
CA TRP A 640 -35.88 -38.88 20.77
C TRP A 640 -34.36 -38.76 20.97
N ASP A 641 -33.80 -39.57 21.88
CA ASP A 641 -32.36 -39.87 22.05
C ASP A 641 -32.01 -41.26 21.48
N PHE A 642 -30.74 -41.49 21.05
CA PHE A 642 -29.76 -42.43 21.67
C PHE A 642 -28.49 -42.71 20.80
N VAL A 643 -27.29 -42.49 21.39
CA VAL A 643 -26.07 -43.35 21.43
C VAL A 643 -25.60 -44.08 20.15
N GLY A 644 -24.34 -44.05 19.69
CA GLY A 644 -23.04 -43.87 20.35
C GLY A 644 -22.15 -45.14 20.34
N THR A 645 -20.86 -44.98 19.95
CA THR A 645 -19.68 -45.85 20.27
C THR A 645 -19.34 -47.15 19.46
N LYS A 646 -18.17 -47.20 18.79
CA LYS A 646 -16.98 -48.09 19.07
C LYS A 646 -16.00 -48.37 17.89
N MET A 647 -14.82 -47.79 18.04
CA MET A 647 -13.45 -48.21 17.67
C MET A 647 -13.13 -49.73 17.50
N ARG A 648 -12.36 -50.12 16.44
CA ARG A 648 -11.03 -50.82 16.51
C ARG A 648 -10.40 -51.19 15.15
N SER A 649 -9.10 -51.52 15.19
CA SER A 649 -8.10 -51.70 14.11
C SER A 649 -7.88 -53.15 13.62
N THR A 650 -7.24 -53.35 12.46
CA THR A 650 -6.21 -54.40 12.19
C THR A 650 -5.34 -54.05 10.96
N LEU A 651 -4.04 -54.40 10.98
CA LEU A 651 -3.06 -54.33 9.88
C LEU A 651 -2.61 -55.75 9.47
N VAL A 652 -2.52 -56.06 8.18
CA VAL A 652 -1.60 -57.10 7.62
C VAL A 652 -1.15 -56.68 6.21
N SER A 653 0.12 -56.91 5.89
CA SER A 653 0.79 -56.54 4.62
C SER A 653 0.86 -57.70 3.62
N PHE A 654 0.84 -57.41 2.31
CA PHE A 654 1.56 -58.14 1.26
C PHE A 654 1.82 -57.20 0.07
N ALA A 655 2.89 -57.43 -0.70
CA ALA A 655 3.38 -56.51 -1.73
C ALA A 655 3.89 -57.23 -2.99
N ILE A 656 4.01 -56.46 -4.09
CA ILE A 656 4.63 -56.81 -5.40
C ILE A 656 3.76 -57.75 -6.25
N ALA A 657 3.34 -57.47 -7.50
CA ALA A 657 3.26 -56.27 -8.37
C ALA A 657 2.21 -56.58 -9.49
N SER A 658 1.89 -55.80 -10.55
CA SER A 658 2.51 -54.67 -11.26
C SER A 658 1.46 -53.82 -12.02
N LEU A 659 1.91 -52.73 -12.69
CA LEU A 659 1.32 -52.11 -13.91
C LEU A 659 -0.17 -51.73 -13.92
N ALA A 660 -0.48 -50.45 -13.60
CA ALA A 660 -1.03 -49.46 -14.56
C ALA A 660 -1.48 -48.14 -13.87
N THR A 661 -1.16 -47.00 -14.50
CA THR A 661 -1.74 -45.65 -14.32
C THR A 661 -1.96 -45.10 -12.90
N ALA A 662 -1.07 -44.19 -12.50
CA ALA A 662 -1.39 -43.13 -11.54
C ALA A 662 -1.80 -41.86 -12.29
N ALA A 663 -2.89 -41.21 -11.88
CA ALA A 663 -3.20 -39.82 -12.23
C ALA A 663 -3.90 -39.15 -11.05
N ALA A 664 -3.23 -38.18 -10.42
CA ALA A 664 -3.82 -37.40 -9.35
C ALA A 664 -4.81 -36.38 -9.92
N ALA A 665 -6.05 -36.37 -9.42
CA ALA A 665 -7.00 -35.29 -9.67
C ALA A 665 -6.56 -34.02 -8.92
N ARG A 666 -5.57 -33.30 -9.47
CA ARG A 666 -5.36 -31.88 -9.14
C ARG A 666 -6.45 -31.09 -9.85
N THR A 667 -7.32 -30.44 -9.08
CA THR A 667 -8.13 -29.35 -9.60
C THR A 667 -7.21 -28.20 -10.00
N SER A 668 -7.03 -28.02 -11.31
CA SER A 668 -6.28 -26.89 -11.85
C SER A 668 -6.94 -25.59 -11.41
N ARG A 669 -6.12 -24.60 -11.01
CA ARG A 669 -6.58 -23.22 -10.89
C ARG A 669 -7.12 -22.80 -12.26
N ARG A 670 -8.38 -22.39 -12.32
CA ARG A 670 -8.85 -21.55 -13.43
C ARG A 670 -8.31 -20.14 -13.14
N HIS A 671 -7.78 -19.47 -14.17
CA HIS A 671 -7.70 -18.01 -14.13
C HIS A 671 -9.13 -17.45 -13.93
N PRO A 672 -9.30 -16.26 -13.35
CA PRO A 672 -10.59 -15.56 -13.38
C PRO A 672 -11.07 -15.56 -14.83
N ALA A 673 -12.33 -15.93 -15.05
CA ALA A 673 -12.82 -16.05 -16.42
C ALA A 673 -12.75 -14.67 -17.09
N HIS A 674 -11.91 -14.54 -18.13
CA HIS A 674 -12.11 -13.49 -19.11
C HIS A 674 -13.53 -13.68 -19.64
N VAL A 675 -14.43 -12.77 -19.27
CA VAL A 675 -15.79 -12.74 -19.82
C VAL A 675 -15.66 -12.15 -21.21
N ARG A 676 -16.25 -12.81 -22.22
CA ARG A 676 -16.22 -12.29 -23.60
C ARG A 676 -17.11 -11.05 -23.68
N ARG A 677 -16.52 -9.86 -23.53
CA ARG A 677 -17.19 -8.56 -23.55
C ARG A 677 -17.53 -8.09 -24.98
N GLN A 678 -18.04 -9.00 -25.82
CA GLN A 678 -18.49 -8.68 -27.17
C GLN A 678 -19.94 -8.19 -27.18
N THR A 679 -20.18 -7.01 -26.60
CA THR A 679 -21.51 -6.39 -26.54
C THR A 679 -21.87 -5.58 -27.79
N GLY A 680 -20.89 -5.28 -28.65
CA GLY A 680 -21.07 -4.55 -29.92
C GLY A 680 -20.77 -5.38 -31.17
N PRO A 681 -21.12 -4.89 -32.38
CA PRO A 681 -20.62 -5.47 -33.63
C PRO A 681 -19.09 -5.42 -33.68
N VAL A 682 -18.46 -6.46 -34.25
CA VAL A 682 -17.00 -6.50 -34.43
C VAL A 682 -16.58 -5.39 -35.40
N ALA A 683 -15.53 -4.65 -35.05
CA ALA A 683 -15.00 -3.60 -35.91
C ALA A 683 -14.52 -4.18 -37.26
N PRO A 684 -14.66 -3.43 -38.39
CA PRO A 684 -14.21 -3.92 -39.68
C PRO A 684 -12.72 -4.30 -39.67
N ARG A 685 -12.32 -5.33 -40.42
CA ARG A 685 -10.92 -5.79 -40.52
C ARG A 685 -10.25 -6.25 -39.22
N THR A 686 -10.98 -6.41 -38.10
CA THR A 686 -10.47 -7.07 -36.90
C THR A 686 -10.11 -8.54 -37.19
N ALA A 687 -9.09 -9.06 -36.52
CA ALA A 687 -8.54 -10.40 -36.70
C ALA A 687 -9.61 -11.50 -36.58
N SER A 688 -9.56 -12.45 -37.52
CA SER A 688 -10.59 -13.50 -37.68
C SER A 688 -10.45 -14.69 -36.72
N ASP A 689 -9.28 -14.84 -36.11
CA ASP A 689 -8.87 -15.90 -35.17
C ASP A 689 -8.88 -15.40 -33.70
N CYS A 690 -9.59 -14.31 -33.45
CA CYS A 690 -9.69 -13.71 -32.13
C CYS A 690 -10.41 -14.61 -31.11
N ALA A 691 -9.75 -14.87 -29.98
CA ALA A 691 -10.29 -15.57 -28.82
C ALA A 691 -11.22 -14.67 -27.99
N TYR A 692 -10.80 -13.43 -27.74
CA TYR A 692 -11.52 -12.47 -26.89
C TYR A 692 -11.67 -11.10 -27.51
N TYR A 693 -12.88 -10.56 -27.37
CA TYR A 693 -13.25 -9.22 -27.80
C TYR A 693 -13.67 -8.37 -26.59
N ASP A 694 -13.39 -7.07 -26.67
CA ASP A 694 -13.89 -6.06 -25.73
C ASP A 694 -14.51 -4.87 -26.48
N THR A 695 -15.59 -4.30 -25.96
CA THR A 695 -16.36 -3.22 -26.62
C THR A 695 -15.89 -1.85 -26.14
N ALA A 696 -15.66 -0.93 -27.07
CA ALA A 696 -15.48 0.49 -26.75
C ALA A 696 -16.82 1.09 -26.25
N VAL A 697 -17.09 1.11 -24.94
CA VAL A 697 -18.39 1.55 -24.42
C VAL A 697 -18.56 3.08 -24.31
N ASP A 698 -17.46 3.83 -24.25
CA ASP A 698 -17.46 5.29 -24.29
C ASP A 698 -16.17 5.85 -24.92
N ARG A 699 -16.06 7.19 -25.03
CA ARG A 699 -14.95 7.87 -25.72
C ARG A 699 -13.60 7.81 -25.02
N SER A 700 -13.53 7.32 -23.77
CA SER A 700 -12.28 7.07 -23.04
C SER A 700 -11.59 5.77 -23.46
N TYR A 701 -12.30 4.86 -24.14
CA TYR A 701 -11.76 3.60 -24.65
C TYR A 701 -10.95 3.86 -25.92
N ASN A 702 -9.76 4.44 -25.74
CA ASN A 702 -8.77 4.66 -26.79
C ASN A 702 -7.78 3.47 -26.87
N CYS A 703 -6.75 3.56 -27.73
CA CYS A 703 -5.74 2.50 -27.81
C CYS A 703 -5.03 2.24 -26.47
N ASP A 704 -4.71 3.29 -25.72
CA ASP A 704 -3.99 3.16 -24.44
C ASP A 704 -4.83 2.36 -23.44
N PHE A 705 -6.16 2.56 -23.43
CA PHE A 705 -7.08 1.73 -22.64
C PHE A 705 -6.95 0.25 -22.99
N PHE A 706 -7.15 -0.13 -24.26
CA PHE A 706 -7.11 -1.55 -24.65
C PHE A 706 -5.72 -2.19 -24.42
N GLN A 707 -4.64 -1.42 -24.63
CA GLN A 707 -3.27 -1.88 -24.39
C GLN A 707 -2.99 -2.10 -22.90
N ILE A 708 -3.38 -1.16 -22.04
CA ILE A 708 -3.11 -1.23 -20.59
C ILE A 708 -3.99 -2.30 -19.93
N GLU A 709 -5.29 -2.35 -20.27
CA GLU A 709 -6.27 -3.26 -19.65
C GLU A 709 -6.02 -4.72 -20.04
N TRP A 710 -5.65 -4.99 -21.29
CA TRP A 710 -5.40 -6.35 -21.80
C TRP A 710 -3.92 -6.71 -21.89
N GLY A 711 -3.02 -5.83 -21.45
CA GLY A 711 -1.57 -6.07 -21.45
C GLY A 711 -0.94 -6.19 -22.84
N LEU A 712 -1.60 -5.65 -23.88
CA LEU A 712 -1.17 -5.72 -25.27
C LEU A 712 -0.14 -4.65 -25.59
N SER A 713 0.81 -4.95 -26.48
CA SER A 713 1.64 -3.90 -27.07
C SER A 713 0.82 -3.11 -28.11
N ALA A 714 1.19 -1.85 -28.36
CA ALA A 714 0.56 -1.04 -29.40
C ALA A 714 0.61 -1.69 -30.79
N PRO A 715 1.72 -2.33 -31.23
CA PRO A 715 1.73 -3.17 -32.42
C PRO A 715 0.68 -4.28 -32.41
N ASP A 716 0.60 -5.08 -31.33
CA ASP A 716 -0.31 -6.24 -31.28
C ASP A 716 -1.78 -5.81 -31.35
N PHE A 717 -2.18 -4.79 -30.60
CA PHE A 717 -3.57 -4.29 -30.63
C PHE A 717 -3.97 -3.74 -32.01
N LEU A 718 -3.04 -3.10 -32.72
CA LEU A 718 -3.26 -2.58 -34.08
C LEU A 718 -3.22 -3.67 -35.16
N ASP A 719 -2.42 -4.72 -34.97
CA ASP A 719 -2.39 -5.91 -35.83
C ASP A 719 -3.68 -6.74 -35.67
N TYR A 720 -4.21 -6.82 -34.45
CA TYR A 720 -5.51 -7.43 -34.17
C TYR A 720 -6.68 -6.57 -34.67
N ASN A 721 -6.51 -5.24 -34.78
CA ASN A 721 -7.57 -4.30 -35.19
C ASN A 721 -7.15 -3.25 -36.25
N PRO A 722 -6.80 -3.66 -37.49
CA PRO A 722 -6.40 -2.76 -38.58
C PRO A 722 -7.36 -1.62 -38.96
N SER A 723 -8.62 -1.60 -38.48
CA SER A 723 -9.53 -0.46 -38.64
C SER A 723 -9.26 0.71 -37.69
N VAL A 724 -8.59 0.48 -36.56
CA VAL A 724 -8.31 1.50 -35.53
C VAL A 724 -7.37 2.59 -36.05
N GLY A 725 -6.40 2.23 -36.89
CA GLY A 725 -5.38 3.15 -37.39
C GLY A 725 -4.33 3.53 -36.34
N ALA A 726 -3.14 3.93 -36.80
CA ALA A 726 -2.00 4.22 -35.91
C ALA A 726 -2.18 5.50 -35.05
N ASP A 727 -3.17 6.34 -35.36
CA ASP A 727 -3.58 7.51 -34.58
C ASP A 727 -4.78 7.23 -33.66
N CYS A 728 -5.27 5.98 -33.65
CA CYS A 728 -6.39 5.50 -32.84
C CYS A 728 -7.75 6.16 -33.14
N SER A 729 -7.84 6.93 -34.22
CA SER A 729 -9.05 7.66 -34.64
C SER A 729 -10.18 6.74 -35.13
N GLY A 730 -9.85 5.50 -35.51
CA GLY A 730 -10.78 4.48 -35.96
C GLY A 730 -11.50 3.71 -34.84
N ILE A 731 -11.31 4.07 -33.57
CA ILE A 731 -12.12 3.52 -32.48
C ILE A 731 -13.50 4.20 -32.47
N VAL A 732 -14.53 3.37 -32.63
CA VAL A 732 -15.94 3.79 -32.69
C VAL A 732 -16.64 3.25 -31.45
N VAL A 733 -17.19 4.16 -30.66
CA VAL A 733 -18.00 3.81 -29.49
C VAL A 733 -19.17 2.94 -29.91
N GLY A 734 -19.31 1.78 -29.26
CA GLY A 734 -20.27 0.73 -29.58
C GLY A 734 -19.72 -0.45 -30.37
N ASN A 735 -18.50 -0.38 -30.92
CA ASN A 735 -17.87 -1.51 -31.63
C ASN A 735 -16.99 -2.37 -30.70
N SER A 736 -16.89 -3.67 -31.03
CA SER A 736 -16.03 -4.64 -30.37
C SER A 736 -14.69 -4.81 -31.10
N TYR A 737 -13.60 -4.79 -30.35
CA TYR A 737 -12.21 -4.91 -30.81
C TYR A 737 -11.59 -6.19 -30.28
N CYS A 738 -10.72 -6.82 -31.05
CA CYS A 738 -10.00 -8.02 -30.62
C CYS A 738 -8.92 -7.66 -29.61
N VAL A 739 -8.88 -8.39 -28.50
CA VAL A 739 -7.96 -8.16 -27.38
C VAL A 739 -7.17 -9.42 -26.97
N GLU A 740 -7.51 -10.58 -27.53
CA GLU A 740 -6.68 -11.79 -27.44
C GLU A 740 -6.86 -12.59 -28.73
N ALA A 741 -5.79 -12.84 -29.50
CA ALA A 741 -5.77 -13.79 -30.60
C ALA A 741 -5.20 -15.14 -30.12
N VAL A 742 -5.68 -16.26 -30.66
CA VAL A 742 -5.17 -17.59 -30.25
C VAL A 742 -3.75 -17.79 -30.78
N SER A 743 -2.74 -17.76 -29.89
CA SER A 743 -1.36 -18.13 -30.24
C SER A 743 -1.26 -19.63 -30.55
N GLY A 744 -1.22 -19.97 -31.85
CA GLY A 744 -1.26 -21.33 -32.38
C GLY A 744 0.03 -22.15 -32.24
N ASP A 745 0.57 -22.30 -31.02
CA ASP A 745 1.63 -23.28 -30.77
C ASP A 745 1.07 -24.70 -30.94
N THR A 746 1.63 -25.46 -31.88
CA THR A 746 1.36 -26.88 -32.08
C THR A 746 2.60 -27.69 -31.71
N CYS A 747 2.45 -28.98 -31.41
CA CYS A 747 3.61 -29.84 -31.11
C CYS A 747 4.58 -29.91 -32.29
N GLN A 748 4.05 -29.89 -33.52
CA GLN A 748 4.87 -29.75 -34.73
C GLN A 748 5.52 -28.36 -34.84
N GLY A 749 4.83 -27.29 -34.43
CA GLY A 749 5.40 -25.94 -34.31
C GLY A 749 6.57 -25.87 -33.32
N ILE A 750 6.43 -26.50 -32.15
CA ILE A 750 7.49 -26.61 -31.13
C ILE A 750 8.68 -27.40 -31.67
N VAL A 751 8.43 -28.57 -32.28
CA VAL A 751 9.45 -29.38 -32.96
C VAL A 751 10.18 -28.57 -34.04
N ASN A 752 9.44 -27.87 -34.89
CA ASN A 752 10.00 -27.04 -35.97
C ASN A 752 10.78 -25.83 -35.43
N LYS A 753 10.38 -25.27 -34.28
CA LYS A 753 11.02 -24.12 -33.62
C LYS A 753 12.41 -24.46 -33.06
N TYR A 754 12.61 -25.70 -32.60
CA TYR A 754 13.89 -26.14 -32.03
C TYR A 754 14.73 -27.02 -32.96
N GLY A 755 14.13 -27.75 -33.90
CA GLY A 755 14.79 -28.44 -35.02
C GLY A 755 15.78 -29.57 -34.64
N THR A 756 15.90 -29.91 -33.37
CA THR A 756 16.93 -30.80 -32.80
C THR A 756 16.39 -32.17 -32.37
N PHE A 757 15.08 -32.37 -32.47
CA PHE A 757 14.37 -33.60 -32.12
C PHE A 757 13.12 -33.72 -32.99
N ASP A 758 12.60 -34.93 -33.15
CA ASP A 758 11.37 -35.19 -33.90
C ASP A 758 10.10 -35.22 -33.01
N LEU A 759 8.93 -35.29 -33.65
CA LEU A 759 7.64 -35.28 -32.96
C LEU A 759 7.42 -36.52 -32.07
N ASN A 760 7.98 -37.68 -32.42
CA ASN A 760 7.89 -38.89 -31.61
C ASN A 760 8.78 -38.79 -30.37
N GLN A 761 9.96 -38.19 -30.49
CA GLN A 761 10.82 -37.86 -29.35
C GLN A 761 10.12 -36.86 -28.41
N PHE A 762 9.50 -35.81 -28.95
CA PHE A 762 8.73 -34.85 -28.16
C PHE A 762 7.56 -35.50 -27.40
N TYR A 763 6.79 -36.38 -28.05
CA TYR A 763 5.72 -37.14 -27.37
C TYR A 763 6.28 -38.14 -26.34
N GLY A 764 7.42 -38.78 -26.62
CA GLY A 764 8.08 -39.68 -25.68
C GLY A 764 8.57 -38.97 -24.41
N TRP A 765 9.02 -37.72 -24.53
CA TRP A 765 9.44 -36.88 -23.39
C TRP A 765 8.26 -36.22 -22.67
N ASN A 766 7.12 -36.05 -23.34
CA ASN A 766 5.91 -35.42 -22.79
C ASN A 766 4.66 -36.31 -22.95
N PRO A 767 4.58 -37.49 -22.30
CA PRO A 767 3.47 -38.42 -22.52
C PRO A 767 2.07 -37.83 -22.23
N ALA A 768 1.99 -36.85 -21.33
CA ALA A 768 0.76 -36.14 -20.98
C ALA A 768 0.18 -35.26 -22.13
N VAL A 769 0.97 -34.95 -23.15
CA VAL A 769 0.55 -34.17 -24.33
C VAL A 769 -0.32 -35.01 -25.29
N GLY A 770 -0.20 -36.34 -25.24
CA GLY A 770 -0.87 -37.25 -26.17
C GLY A 770 -0.29 -37.21 -27.59
N ASN A 771 -0.52 -38.28 -28.35
CA ASN A 771 -0.03 -38.42 -29.72
C ASN A 771 -0.74 -37.52 -30.76
N THR A 772 -1.83 -36.86 -30.36
CA THR A 772 -2.59 -35.88 -31.15
C THR A 772 -2.31 -34.43 -30.75
N CYS A 773 -1.36 -34.18 -29.84
CA CYS A 773 -1.07 -32.86 -29.27
C CYS A 773 -2.19 -32.22 -28.42
N SER A 774 -3.32 -32.91 -28.19
CA SER A 774 -4.46 -32.33 -27.47
C SER A 774 -4.24 -32.06 -25.97
N GLY A 775 -3.11 -32.54 -25.41
CA GLY A 775 -2.64 -32.24 -24.04
C GLY A 775 -1.58 -31.15 -23.96
N LEU A 776 -1.36 -30.37 -25.03
CA LEU A 776 -0.52 -29.17 -24.99
C LEU A 776 -1.31 -28.01 -24.36
N TRP A 777 -0.81 -27.46 -23.25
CA TRP A 777 -1.48 -26.46 -22.42
C TRP A 777 -0.73 -25.13 -22.48
N LEU A 778 -1.46 -24.03 -22.64
CA LEU A 778 -0.89 -22.68 -22.64
C LEU A 778 -0.26 -22.37 -21.27
N GLY A 779 0.91 -21.72 -21.28
CA GLY A 779 1.65 -21.35 -20.07
C GLY A 779 2.36 -22.50 -19.33
N TYR A 780 2.35 -23.72 -19.89
CA TYR A 780 3.07 -24.87 -19.33
C TYR A 780 4.42 -25.12 -20.03
N TYR A 781 5.38 -25.65 -19.27
CA TYR A 781 6.70 -26.04 -19.77
C TYR A 781 6.69 -27.49 -20.24
N TYR A 782 7.23 -27.72 -21.43
CA TYR A 782 7.35 -29.03 -22.05
C TYR A 782 8.82 -29.39 -22.27
N CYS A 783 9.15 -30.67 -22.07
CA CYS A 783 10.50 -31.21 -22.22
C CYS A 783 10.91 -31.22 -23.69
N ILE A 784 12.05 -30.60 -24.00
CA ILE A 784 12.63 -30.50 -25.35
C ILE A 784 14.00 -31.19 -25.46
N GLY A 785 14.34 -32.06 -24.50
CA GLY A 785 15.59 -32.83 -24.51
C GLY A 785 15.84 -33.61 -23.22
N THR A 786 16.65 -34.67 -23.32
CA THR A 786 17.14 -35.51 -22.21
C THR A 786 18.68 -35.50 -22.17
N LEU A 787 19.28 -36.14 -21.17
CA LEU A 787 20.75 -36.23 -21.01
C LEU A 787 21.48 -36.96 -22.15
N THR A 788 20.77 -37.66 -23.04
CA THR A 788 21.33 -38.29 -24.25
C THR A 788 21.05 -37.50 -25.53
N THR A 789 20.25 -36.43 -25.48
CA THR A 789 20.20 -35.46 -26.57
C THR A 789 21.50 -34.69 -26.57
N THR A 790 22.35 -34.91 -27.58
CA THR A 790 23.60 -34.18 -27.73
C THR A 790 23.31 -32.70 -27.89
N SER A 791 23.43 -31.96 -26.79
CA SER A 791 23.34 -30.51 -26.79
C SER A 791 24.55 -29.95 -27.55
N THR A 792 24.41 -29.77 -28.85
CA THR A 792 25.17 -28.73 -29.55
C THR A 792 24.63 -27.38 -29.12
N THR A 793 24.94 -27.01 -27.88
CA THR A 793 25.04 -25.61 -27.46
C THR A 793 26.23 -25.02 -28.21
N ALA A 794 26.03 -24.78 -29.50
CA ALA A 794 26.81 -23.77 -30.18
C ALA A 794 26.55 -22.45 -29.45
N ALA A 795 27.62 -21.76 -29.07
CA ALA A 795 27.57 -20.32 -28.90
C ALA A 795 26.89 -19.67 -30.12
N PRO A 796 26.40 -18.40 -30.04
CA PRO A 796 26.04 -17.68 -31.27
C PRO A 796 27.18 -17.87 -32.27
N ALA A 797 26.87 -18.48 -33.41
CA ALA A 797 27.89 -18.86 -34.38
C ALA A 797 28.72 -17.61 -34.69
N PRO A 798 30.07 -17.71 -34.78
CA PRO A 798 30.86 -16.59 -35.28
C PRO A 798 30.21 -16.13 -36.59
N PRO A 799 30.09 -14.80 -36.81
CA PRO A 799 29.30 -14.26 -37.91
C PRO A 799 29.67 -15.01 -39.18
N ALA A 800 28.68 -15.69 -39.77
CA ALA A 800 28.90 -16.72 -40.79
C ALA A 800 29.93 -16.20 -41.79
N GLU A 801 31.03 -16.95 -41.97
CA GLU A 801 32.19 -16.49 -42.74
C GLU A 801 31.68 -15.80 -44.00
N THR A 802 31.93 -14.49 -44.07
CA THR A 802 31.42 -13.68 -45.16
C THR A 802 32.22 -14.09 -46.39
N CYS A 803 31.65 -15.05 -47.12
CA CYS A 803 32.16 -15.55 -48.39
C CYS A 803 32.30 -14.43 -49.45
N ASN A 804 31.79 -13.22 -49.15
CA ASN A 804 32.39 -11.97 -49.61
C ASN A 804 33.23 -11.30 -48.48
N PRO A 805 34.57 -11.31 -48.54
CA PRO A 805 35.43 -10.67 -47.52
C PRO A 805 35.34 -9.14 -47.47
N SER A 806 34.56 -8.50 -48.35
CA SER A 806 34.22 -7.08 -48.31
C SER A 806 32.83 -6.79 -47.71
N ALA A 807 32.19 -7.76 -47.05
CA ALA A 807 30.88 -7.56 -46.42
C ALA A 807 30.95 -6.77 -45.09
N PRO A 808 30.03 -5.83 -44.84
CA PRO A 808 29.95 -5.10 -43.58
C PRO A 808 29.28 -5.94 -42.48
N THR A 809 29.79 -5.88 -41.26
CA THR A 809 29.27 -6.63 -40.12
C THR A 809 28.39 -5.76 -39.20
N PRO A 810 27.26 -6.27 -38.67
CA PRO A 810 26.71 -7.61 -38.87
C PRO A 810 25.81 -7.71 -40.12
N THR A 811 25.93 -8.78 -40.90
CA THR A 811 25.02 -9.09 -42.02
C THR A 811 23.79 -9.86 -41.52
N GLN A 812 22.63 -9.62 -42.15
CA GLN A 812 21.46 -10.51 -42.04
C GLN A 812 21.88 -11.98 -42.26
N PRO A 813 21.40 -12.95 -41.46
CA PRO A 813 21.76 -14.36 -41.63
C PRO A 813 21.48 -14.87 -43.05
N SER A 814 22.24 -15.84 -43.53
CA SER A 814 22.07 -16.44 -44.87
C SER A 814 22.14 -15.46 -46.06
N ALA A 815 22.60 -14.22 -45.88
CA ALA A 815 22.87 -13.31 -46.99
C ALA A 815 23.91 -13.90 -47.96
N ILE A 816 23.68 -13.78 -49.27
CA ILE A 816 24.46 -14.52 -50.27
C ILE A 816 25.92 -14.05 -50.41
N CYS A 817 26.79 -15.00 -50.76
CA CYS A 817 28.20 -14.76 -51.06
C CYS A 817 28.45 -13.81 -52.24
N GLY A 818 27.55 -13.79 -53.24
CA GLY A 818 27.70 -12.98 -54.46
C GLY A 818 27.38 -11.48 -54.29
N CYS A 819 26.97 -11.05 -53.09
CA CYS A 819 26.54 -9.68 -52.81
C CYS A 819 27.65 -8.65 -53.09
N LYS A 820 27.33 -7.57 -53.82
CA LYS A 820 28.21 -6.43 -54.08
C LYS A 820 27.75 -5.10 -53.48
N LYS A 821 26.50 -4.99 -53.03
CA LYS A 821 25.97 -3.81 -52.33
C LYS A 821 25.13 -4.24 -51.13
N TRP A 822 25.31 -3.52 -50.03
CA TRP A 822 24.68 -3.80 -48.75
C TRP A 822 23.87 -2.59 -48.29
N HIS A 823 22.75 -2.84 -47.60
CA HIS A 823 21.90 -1.81 -47.00
C HIS A 823 21.75 -2.09 -45.50
N LEU A 824 22.08 -1.11 -44.65
CA LEU A 824 21.89 -1.19 -43.20
C LEU A 824 20.41 -0.95 -42.87
N ILE A 825 19.76 -1.91 -42.20
CA ILE A 825 18.37 -1.78 -41.79
C ILE A 825 18.28 -0.80 -40.61
N GLY A 826 17.73 0.38 -40.89
CA GLY A 826 17.32 1.39 -39.90
C GLY A 826 15.83 1.33 -39.57
N SER A 827 15.42 2.12 -38.56
CA SER A 827 14.03 2.18 -38.11
C SER A 827 13.12 2.69 -39.23
N GLY A 828 12.02 1.97 -39.50
CA GLY A 828 11.06 2.29 -40.56
C GLY A 828 11.46 1.82 -41.97
N ASN A 829 12.54 1.04 -42.13
CA ASN A 829 12.80 0.38 -43.41
C ASN A 829 11.86 -0.81 -43.64
N THR A 830 11.35 -0.92 -44.87
CA THR A 830 10.56 -2.06 -45.37
C THR A 830 11.19 -2.60 -46.65
N CYS A 831 10.92 -3.85 -47.02
CA CYS A 831 11.45 -4.39 -48.27
C CYS A 831 10.95 -3.61 -49.47
N ASP A 832 9.72 -3.13 -49.48
CA ASP A 832 9.18 -2.32 -50.58
C ASP A 832 9.95 -0.99 -50.73
N ALA A 833 10.34 -0.35 -49.62
CA ALA A 833 11.18 0.83 -49.66
C ALA A 833 12.60 0.52 -50.18
N ILE A 834 13.22 -0.57 -49.69
CA ILE A 834 14.58 -0.99 -50.06
C ILE A 834 14.63 -1.45 -51.54
N THR A 835 13.76 -2.36 -51.94
CA THR A 835 13.67 -2.89 -53.32
C THR A 835 13.44 -1.76 -54.33
N LYS A 836 12.54 -0.82 -54.03
CA LYS A 836 12.30 0.39 -54.83
C LYS A 836 13.51 1.35 -54.83
N GLN A 837 14.22 1.50 -53.72
CA GLN A 837 15.42 2.34 -53.62
C GLN A 837 16.58 1.80 -54.47
N TYR A 838 16.76 0.47 -54.54
CA TYR A 838 17.86 -0.15 -55.29
C TYR A 838 17.45 -0.66 -56.68
N GLY A 839 16.17 -0.61 -57.04
CA GLY A 839 15.65 -1.01 -58.36
C GLY A 839 15.66 -2.53 -58.60
N VAL A 840 15.42 -3.31 -57.56
CA VAL A 840 15.48 -4.79 -57.57
C VAL A 840 14.12 -5.37 -57.18
N THR A 841 13.78 -6.59 -57.61
CA THR A 841 12.48 -7.18 -57.21
C THR A 841 12.52 -7.71 -55.77
N LEU A 842 11.35 -7.85 -55.13
CA LEU A 842 11.26 -8.53 -53.82
C LEU A 842 11.74 -9.98 -53.90
N SER A 843 11.50 -10.66 -55.03
CA SER A 843 12.01 -12.01 -55.30
C SER A 843 13.54 -12.05 -55.32
N ASP A 844 14.17 -11.12 -56.03
CA ASP A 844 15.64 -11.02 -56.06
C ASP A 844 16.19 -10.71 -54.66
N PHE A 845 15.65 -9.69 -54.00
CA PHE A 845 16.09 -9.26 -52.67
C PHE A 845 15.96 -10.37 -51.61
N THR A 846 14.85 -11.13 -51.63
CA THR A 846 14.66 -12.27 -50.73
C THR A 846 15.48 -13.50 -51.15
N SER A 847 15.78 -13.69 -52.44
CA SER A 847 16.76 -14.73 -52.87
C SER A 847 18.19 -14.40 -52.41
N TRP A 848 18.53 -13.11 -52.32
CA TRP A 848 19.84 -12.65 -51.89
C TRP A 848 19.97 -12.49 -50.36
N THR A 849 18.85 -12.31 -49.67
CA THR A 849 18.80 -12.26 -48.19
C THR A 849 17.64 -13.11 -47.65
N PRO A 850 17.68 -14.46 -47.75
CA PRO A 850 16.54 -15.34 -47.43
C PRO A 850 16.02 -15.25 -46.00
N SER A 851 16.85 -14.83 -45.03
CA SER A 851 16.45 -14.61 -43.64
C SER A 851 15.34 -13.56 -43.49
N VAL A 852 15.25 -12.59 -44.40
CA VAL A 852 14.19 -11.56 -44.45
C VAL A 852 12.79 -12.18 -44.64
N GLY A 853 12.71 -13.37 -45.23
CA GLY A 853 11.46 -14.07 -45.54
C GLY A 853 10.73 -13.49 -46.75
N SER A 854 9.93 -14.33 -47.42
CA SER A 854 9.14 -13.93 -48.59
C SER A 854 8.09 -12.84 -48.32
N THR A 855 7.69 -12.68 -47.06
CA THR A 855 6.75 -11.64 -46.58
C THR A 855 7.43 -10.45 -45.91
N CYS A 856 8.77 -10.35 -45.96
CA CYS A 856 9.56 -9.26 -45.36
C CYS A 856 9.53 -9.11 -43.82
N THR A 857 8.78 -9.95 -43.10
CA THR A 857 8.57 -9.77 -41.64
C THR A 857 9.82 -9.99 -40.77
N ARG A 858 10.98 -10.29 -41.36
CA ARG A 858 12.23 -10.60 -40.65
C ARG A 858 13.39 -9.68 -41.04
N LEU A 859 13.11 -8.41 -41.34
CA LEU A 859 14.14 -7.36 -41.41
C LEU A 859 14.68 -7.05 -40.01
N TRP A 860 15.94 -7.41 -39.73
CA TRP A 860 16.54 -7.18 -38.42
C TRP A 860 17.18 -5.80 -38.33
N LEU A 861 16.68 -4.95 -37.43
CA LEU A 861 17.21 -3.62 -37.16
C LEU A 861 18.70 -3.69 -36.78
N GLY A 862 19.54 -2.88 -37.42
CA GLY A 862 20.98 -2.83 -37.19
C GLY A 862 21.82 -3.84 -37.97
N TYR A 863 21.20 -4.67 -38.82
CA TYR A 863 21.90 -5.64 -39.69
C TYR A 863 21.97 -5.17 -41.15
N TYR A 864 22.92 -5.69 -41.93
CA TYR A 864 23.07 -5.39 -43.35
C TYR A 864 22.42 -6.47 -44.25
N ALA A 865 21.52 -6.06 -45.16
CA ALA A 865 20.92 -6.93 -46.18
C ALA A 865 21.59 -6.75 -47.56
N SER A 866 21.57 -7.79 -48.40
CA SER A 866 22.14 -7.78 -49.75
C SER A 866 21.18 -7.13 -50.76
N THR A 867 21.64 -6.11 -51.48
CA THR A 867 20.83 -5.36 -52.47
C THR A 867 21.38 -5.40 -53.91
N LEU A 868 22.43 -6.19 -54.18
CA LEU A 868 22.92 -6.43 -55.55
C LEU A 868 23.76 -7.71 -55.66
N MET A 869 23.41 -8.60 -56.59
CA MET A 869 24.24 -9.75 -57.00
C MET A 869 24.77 -9.56 -58.43
N LEU A 870 25.97 -10.11 -58.73
CA LEU A 870 26.41 -10.34 -60.10
C LEU A 870 26.05 -11.77 -60.54
N TYR A 871 25.31 -11.89 -61.64
CA TYR A 871 25.13 -13.18 -62.33
C TYR A 871 26.42 -13.58 -63.02
N PHE A 872 27.06 -14.66 -62.54
CA PHE A 872 28.02 -15.42 -63.35
C PHE A 872 27.27 -16.60 -63.98
N TRP A 873 27.28 -16.68 -65.30
CA TRP A 873 26.83 -17.85 -66.04
C TRP A 873 27.92 -18.91 -66.02
N PHE A 874 27.58 -20.11 -65.54
CA PHE A 874 28.12 -21.41 -65.97
C PHE A 874 27.08 -22.49 -65.73
#